data_AF-A0A7W3W0D4-F1
#
_entry.id   AF-A0A7W3W0D4-F1
#
_cell.length_a   1.000
_cell.length_b   1.000
_cell.length_c   1.000
_cell.angle_alpha   90.00
_cell.angle_beta   90.00
_cell.angle_gamma   90.00
#
_symmetry.space_group_name_H-M   'P 1'
#
loop_
_entity.id
_entity.type
_entity.pdbx_description
1 polymer ?
#
loop_
_entity_poly.entity_id
_entity_poly.type
_entity_poly.pdbx_seq_one_letter_code
_entity_poly.pdbx_strand_id
1 'polypeptide(L)'
;MEAAEAVEKVGKWLRAVHGPEVSGPGGLRVDHDRVLRVPEGWSIPYNTVAFLDDGRPDKELFPAPSVLVREPDGELRQAHPHPGGLSTPVAYPGQESWREVVDPEYAKAGLGELGVPLPAVAGWVKVDNDGHQTGDERENPEYKAGPIRRGYPKPENPLETLLAFASVGWLSREQLLIGLLRCEVFVPFDLKTGATDRFYFSEERNELRVFSSTRHLPAREHAWWRVDLATLAEFEHPPNLVINGGPATFEDVAGAELTAIAKRFPRQEPRVDENGRCPEIEEDLEKFAVETAARIGLDKPVDVPKAAAERARRHGFELTADECRKTVLGRSWLRRFEQPEPSRSRPNDLRANGLVPSWDNDGRIVPKLDTFGKYPEVSLENFRYGWQRVVGAWVGFALGEALGSAVDRMRLDEIVSTYGPDGVRDLPLAFDQPGRIGSMTQRLLFLTEAVIRSPHREQPESRDVEKLFPGVVRGALGRWLHTQGAAIQNADGFLVKVPELHARRAIDDAELNAYHALVTGDPQAAPMSGPAALLGALPAVLTAAGPGTGFSGGIGQVVRDLAGVTHQPDDVAAATYLAWVFEKALTKDSFSYPVWNLSREVLDEHDGPEWGPVRDLVAEAVPFFGEHGLPDLRMPELIGDGHSTLSVLGRSFAALSGFENYPEQAMLRAVNHSGRSALTGALTGALLGARVGVPGLPRKWVEQLELHHLIEQVATDALWHFDRHSARNALGDAWVQRYPRH
;
A
#
# COMPACT_ATOMS: atom_id res chain seq x y z
N MET A 1 -10.00 -9.50 -40.05
CA MET A 1 -10.54 -8.60 -41.07
C MET A 1 -9.40 -8.16 -41.96
N GLU A 2 -9.56 -8.26 -43.28
CA GLU A 2 -8.54 -7.81 -44.22
C GLU A 2 -8.55 -6.28 -44.33
N ALA A 3 -7.40 -5.68 -44.65
CA ALA A 3 -7.27 -4.21 -44.77
C ALA A 3 -8.29 -3.61 -45.75
N ALA A 4 -8.57 -4.32 -46.85
CA ALA A 4 -9.54 -3.89 -47.86
C ALA A 4 -10.96 -3.74 -47.30
N GLU A 5 -11.38 -4.62 -46.39
CA GLU A 5 -12.69 -4.56 -45.75
C GLU A 5 -12.77 -3.36 -44.77
N ALA A 6 -11.70 -3.12 -44.00
CA ALA A 6 -11.60 -1.96 -43.11
C ALA A 6 -11.67 -0.64 -43.89
N VAL A 7 -10.93 -0.53 -45.00
CA VAL A 7 -10.97 0.60 -45.92
C VAL A 7 -12.37 0.83 -46.49
N GLU A 8 -13.08 -0.24 -46.88
CA GLU A 8 -14.45 -0.12 -47.40
C GLU A 8 -15.42 0.43 -46.33
N LYS A 9 -15.31 -0.03 -45.08
CA LYS A 9 -16.12 0.47 -43.96
C LYS A 9 -15.92 1.96 -43.72
N VAL A 10 -14.67 2.43 -43.66
CA VAL A 10 -14.36 3.85 -43.49
C VAL A 10 -14.83 4.67 -44.69
N GLY A 11 -14.67 4.15 -45.92
CA GLY A 11 -15.20 4.80 -47.12
C GLY A 11 -16.73 4.94 -47.12
N LYS A 12 -17.47 3.96 -46.58
CA LYS A 12 -18.94 4.05 -46.40
C LYS A 12 -19.30 5.11 -45.38
N TRP A 13 -18.59 5.17 -44.26
CA TRP A 13 -18.80 6.19 -43.23
C TRP A 13 -18.51 7.60 -43.74
N LEU A 14 -17.40 7.83 -44.45
CA LEU A 14 -17.07 9.13 -45.05
C LEU A 14 -18.20 9.65 -45.96
N ARG A 15 -18.79 8.77 -46.79
CA ARG A 15 -19.94 9.12 -47.64
C ARG A 15 -21.21 9.42 -46.84
N ALA A 16 -21.43 8.72 -45.72
CA ALA A 16 -22.58 8.96 -44.86
C ALA A 16 -22.47 10.31 -44.12
N VAL A 17 -21.26 10.69 -43.67
CA VAL A 17 -21.02 11.92 -42.92
C VAL A 17 -20.89 13.15 -43.83
N HIS A 18 -20.17 13.02 -44.95
CA HIS A 18 -19.80 14.15 -45.80
C HIS A 18 -20.53 14.20 -47.15
N GLY A 19 -21.45 13.26 -47.40
CA GLY A 19 -22.28 13.20 -48.60
C GLY A 19 -21.68 12.38 -49.77
N PRO A 20 -22.41 12.24 -50.89
CA PRO A 20 -21.99 11.40 -52.02
C PRO A 20 -20.92 12.05 -52.93
N GLU A 21 -20.73 13.38 -52.88
CA GLU A 21 -19.75 14.13 -53.70
C GLU A 21 -18.29 14.03 -53.19
N VAL A 22 -18.03 13.04 -52.35
CA VAL A 22 -16.71 12.71 -51.78
C VAL A 22 -15.64 12.39 -52.84
N SER A 23 -16.04 12.24 -54.12
CA SER A 23 -15.17 11.96 -55.28
C SER A 23 -14.72 13.20 -56.08
N GLY A 24 -15.17 14.41 -55.74
CA GLY A 24 -14.71 15.65 -56.40
C GLY A 24 -13.37 16.17 -55.83
N PRO A 25 -12.70 17.18 -56.44
CA PRO A 25 -11.40 17.68 -55.97
C PRO A 25 -11.39 18.19 -54.51
N GLY A 26 -12.56 18.59 -53.99
CA GLY A 26 -12.75 18.99 -52.57
C GLY A 26 -13.29 17.90 -51.65
N GLY A 27 -13.52 16.68 -52.15
CA GLY A 27 -14.02 15.54 -51.38
C GLY A 27 -12.93 14.85 -50.54
N LEU A 28 -13.33 13.93 -49.65
CA LEU A 28 -12.46 13.23 -48.70
C LEU A 28 -12.32 11.74 -49.00
N ARG A 29 -11.12 11.26 -49.37
CA ARG A 29 -10.89 9.85 -49.67
C ARG A 29 -9.89 9.23 -48.71
N VAL A 30 -10.02 7.92 -48.49
CA VAL A 30 -9.04 7.13 -47.76
C VAL A 30 -7.68 7.23 -48.46
N ASP A 31 -6.64 7.46 -47.68
CA ASP A 31 -5.25 7.38 -48.09
C ASP A 31 -4.80 5.92 -47.99
N HIS A 32 -4.85 5.22 -49.13
CA HIS A 32 -4.55 3.80 -49.20
C HIS A 32 -3.08 3.48 -48.88
N ASP A 33 -2.17 4.42 -49.13
CA ASP A 33 -0.72 4.20 -48.97
C ASP A 33 -0.28 4.28 -47.51
N ARG A 34 -1.12 4.87 -46.64
CA ARG A 34 -0.85 5.05 -45.21
C ARG A 34 -1.74 4.19 -44.30
N VAL A 35 -2.44 3.19 -44.85
CA VAL A 35 -3.20 2.22 -44.05
C VAL A 35 -2.24 1.39 -43.20
N LEU A 36 -2.42 1.43 -41.88
CA LEU A 36 -1.53 0.78 -40.93
C LEU A 36 -2.28 -0.22 -40.06
N ARG A 37 -1.65 -1.36 -39.81
CA ARG A 37 -2.08 -2.28 -38.76
C ARG A 37 -1.65 -1.72 -37.41
N VAL A 38 -2.60 -1.56 -36.49
CA VAL A 38 -2.38 -1.08 -35.12
C VAL A 38 -2.92 -2.10 -34.12
N PRO A 39 -2.55 -2.04 -32.82
CA PRO A 39 -2.99 -3.06 -31.87
C PRO A 39 -4.51 -3.17 -31.74
N GLU A 40 -5.23 -2.04 -31.71
CA GLU A 40 -6.71 -2.01 -31.69
C GLU A 40 -7.36 -2.53 -32.98
N GLY A 41 -6.66 -2.56 -34.12
CA GLY A 41 -7.20 -3.00 -35.41
C GLY A 41 -6.50 -2.35 -36.61
N TRP A 42 -7.25 -1.63 -37.45
CA TRP A 42 -6.72 -0.95 -38.64
C TRP A 42 -6.85 0.57 -38.52
N SER A 43 -5.76 1.31 -38.67
CA SER A 43 -5.75 2.77 -38.79
C SER A 43 -5.87 3.17 -40.25
N ILE A 44 -6.97 3.83 -40.59
CA ILE A 44 -7.34 4.22 -41.95
C ILE A 44 -7.32 5.75 -42.05
N PRO A 45 -6.17 6.33 -42.46
CA PRO A 45 -6.09 7.77 -42.71
C PRO A 45 -6.93 8.16 -43.93
N TYR A 46 -7.43 9.38 -43.93
CA TYR A 46 -8.12 9.98 -45.07
C TYR A 46 -7.69 11.42 -45.26
N ASN A 47 -7.76 11.90 -46.50
CA ASN A 47 -7.39 13.27 -46.84
C ASN A 47 -8.22 13.78 -48.03
N THR A 48 -7.98 15.01 -48.49
CA THR A 48 -8.67 15.54 -49.65
C THR A 48 -8.22 14.84 -50.94
N VAL A 49 -9.15 14.67 -51.88
CA VAL A 49 -8.87 14.07 -53.20
C VAL A 49 -7.79 14.87 -53.94
N ALA A 50 -7.82 16.21 -53.90
CA ALA A 50 -6.79 17.05 -54.53
C ALA A 50 -5.38 16.85 -53.94
N PHE A 51 -5.26 16.58 -52.65
CA PHE A 51 -3.96 16.25 -52.05
C PHE A 51 -3.48 14.86 -52.50
N LEU A 52 -4.36 13.86 -52.42
CA LEU A 52 -4.01 12.46 -52.69
C LEU A 52 -3.71 12.19 -54.17
N ASP A 53 -4.49 12.77 -55.11
CA ASP A 53 -4.34 12.53 -56.54
C ASP A 53 -3.46 13.56 -57.25
N ASP A 54 -3.63 14.85 -56.92
CA ASP A 54 -2.93 15.95 -57.62
C ASP A 54 -1.68 16.45 -56.87
N GLY A 55 -1.38 15.89 -55.69
CA GLY A 55 -0.21 16.26 -54.88
C GLY A 55 -0.24 17.72 -54.37
N ARG A 56 -1.42 18.33 -54.25
CA ARG A 56 -1.64 19.73 -53.86
C ARG A 56 -1.43 19.96 -52.35
N PRO A 57 -0.27 20.50 -51.90
CA PRO A 57 0.00 20.62 -50.46
C PRO A 57 -0.89 21.66 -49.78
N ASP A 58 -1.41 22.64 -50.53
CA ASP A 58 -2.38 23.64 -50.05
C ASP A 58 -3.75 23.06 -49.67
N LYS A 59 -3.99 21.79 -50.02
CA LYS A 59 -5.24 21.07 -49.76
C LYS A 59 -5.08 19.92 -48.77
N GLU A 60 -3.90 19.74 -48.20
CA GLU A 60 -3.66 18.72 -47.19
C GLU A 60 -4.42 19.05 -45.90
N LEU A 61 -5.14 18.06 -45.36
CA LEU A 61 -5.55 18.05 -43.96
C LEU A 61 -4.34 17.67 -43.12
N PHE A 62 -3.84 18.61 -42.31
CA PHE A 62 -2.66 18.40 -41.47
C PHE A 62 -2.96 18.67 -39.99
N PRO A 63 -2.66 17.71 -39.08
CA PRO A 63 -2.25 16.33 -39.37
C PRO A 63 -3.37 15.56 -40.08
N ALA A 64 -3.00 14.55 -40.87
CA ALA A 64 -3.98 13.73 -41.58
C ALA A 64 -4.91 13.01 -40.59
N PRO A 65 -6.24 13.20 -40.67
CA PRO A 65 -7.16 12.50 -39.80
C PRO A 65 -7.17 11.00 -40.11
N SER A 66 -7.41 10.19 -39.08
CA SER A 66 -7.53 8.73 -39.22
C SER A 66 -8.73 8.20 -38.44
N VAL A 67 -9.39 7.19 -39.03
CA VAL A 67 -10.42 6.38 -38.39
C VAL A 67 -9.86 5.00 -38.14
N LEU A 68 -10.05 4.51 -36.92
CA LEU A 68 -9.73 3.14 -36.53
C LEU A 68 -10.91 2.22 -36.84
N VAL A 69 -10.61 1.05 -37.36
CA VAL A 69 -11.56 -0.06 -37.45
C VAL A 69 -11.13 -1.11 -36.44
N ARG A 70 -11.85 -1.17 -35.31
CA ARG A 70 -11.52 -2.06 -34.19
C ARG A 70 -11.70 -3.53 -34.60
N GLU A 71 -10.86 -4.42 -34.07
CA GLU A 71 -11.06 -5.86 -34.23
C GLU A 71 -11.43 -6.55 -32.91
N PRO A 72 -12.24 -7.64 -32.97
CA PRO A 72 -12.79 -8.27 -34.17
C PRO A 72 -14.14 -7.70 -34.64
N ASP A 73 -14.76 -6.80 -33.89
CA ASP A 73 -16.14 -6.33 -34.11
C ASP A 73 -16.30 -5.39 -35.33
N GLY A 74 -15.23 -4.74 -35.75
CA GLY A 74 -15.22 -3.79 -36.86
C GLY A 74 -15.92 -2.48 -36.57
N GLU A 75 -15.99 -2.10 -35.30
CA GLU A 75 -16.49 -0.78 -34.90
C GLU A 75 -15.58 0.33 -35.43
N LEU A 76 -16.19 1.40 -35.95
CA LEU A 76 -15.47 2.57 -36.41
C LEU A 76 -15.25 3.53 -35.24
N ARG A 77 -14.00 3.92 -35.03
CA ARG A 77 -13.58 4.76 -33.90
C ARG A 77 -12.70 5.90 -34.36
N GLN A 78 -12.93 7.09 -33.83
CA GLN A 78 -12.04 8.23 -34.01
C GLN A 78 -10.77 7.97 -33.20
N ALA A 79 -9.61 8.00 -33.87
CA ALA A 79 -8.33 7.92 -33.19
C ALA A 79 -8.13 9.12 -32.26
N HIS A 80 -7.56 8.89 -31.08
CA HIS A 80 -7.19 9.99 -30.19
C HIS A 80 -6.03 10.80 -30.80
N PRO A 81 -6.05 12.14 -30.73
CA PRO A 81 -5.00 12.98 -31.33
C PRO A 81 -3.64 12.86 -30.62
N HIS A 82 -3.63 12.41 -29.36
CA HIS A 82 -2.41 12.19 -28.58
C HIS A 82 -2.12 10.69 -28.41
N PRO A 83 -0.85 10.26 -28.53
CA PRO A 83 -0.44 8.88 -28.23
C PRO A 83 -0.92 8.41 -26.84
N GLY A 84 -1.38 7.16 -26.77
CA GLY A 84 -1.86 6.54 -25.54
C GLY A 84 -3.27 6.93 -25.09
N GLY A 85 -3.90 7.93 -25.72
CA GLY A 85 -5.28 8.28 -25.45
C GLY A 85 -6.29 7.31 -26.08
N LEU A 86 -7.49 7.24 -25.50
CA LEU A 86 -8.51 6.28 -25.90
C LEU A 86 -9.20 6.73 -27.20
N SER A 87 -9.35 5.80 -28.14
CA SER A 87 -10.22 6.01 -29.29
C SER A 87 -11.69 6.06 -28.85
N THR A 88 -12.54 6.75 -29.58
CA THR A 88 -13.98 6.87 -29.27
C THR A 88 -14.83 6.46 -30.47
N PRO A 89 -16.00 5.85 -30.30
CA PRO A 89 -16.89 5.54 -31.43
C PRO A 89 -17.15 6.76 -32.31
N VAL A 90 -17.18 6.58 -33.64
CA VAL A 90 -17.53 7.67 -34.57
C VAL A 90 -19.03 7.99 -34.48
N ALA A 91 -19.38 9.26 -34.67
CA ALA A 91 -20.78 9.69 -34.76
C ALA A 91 -21.35 9.48 -36.18
N TYR A 92 -22.66 9.29 -36.26
CA TYR A 92 -23.43 9.30 -37.50
C TYR A 92 -24.42 10.47 -37.49
N PRO A 93 -24.54 11.24 -38.59
CA PRO A 93 -25.47 12.36 -38.66
C PRO A 93 -26.91 11.93 -38.36
N GLY A 94 -27.57 12.65 -37.43
CA GLY A 94 -28.97 12.40 -37.07
C GLY A 94 -29.20 11.17 -36.20
N GLN A 95 -28.15 10.53 -35.70
CA GLN A 95 -28.23 9.41 -34.76
C GLN A 95 -27.63 9.80 -33.42
N GLU A 96 -28.37 9.51 -32.34
CA GLU A 96 -27.81 9.60 -30.98
C GLU A 96 -26.71 8.56 -30.81
N SER A 97 -25.64 8.91 -30.08
CA SER A 97 -24.50 8.01 -29.87
C SER A 97 -24.31 7.68 -28.40
N TRP A 98 -23.65 6.55 -28.13
CA TRP A 98 -23.35 6.08 -26.80
C TRP A 98 -21.86 6.21 -26.55
N ARG A 99 -21.48 6.88 -25.47
CA ARG A 99 -20.10 7.04 -25.04
C ARG A 99 -19.79 6.04 -23.94
N GLU A 100 -18.71 5.29 -24.10
CA GLU A 100 -18.18 4.39 -23.09
C GLU A 100 -17.74 5.19 -21.84
N VAL A 101 -18.16 4.72 -20.67
CA VAL A 101 -17.62 5.15 -19.37
C VAL A 101 -16.51 4.17 -19.02
N VAL A 102 -15.28 4.53 -19.38
CA VAL A 102 -14.10 3.70 -19.14
C VAL A 102 -13.63 3.87 -17.70
N ASP A 103 -13.24 2.77 -17.04
CA ASP A 103 -12.73 2.85 -15.67
C ASP A 103 -11.52 3.81 -15.62
N PRO A 104 -11.47 4.72 -14.62
CA PRO A 104 -10.40 5.70 -14.50
C PRO A 104 -9.00 5.10 -14.42
N GLU A 105 -8.85 3.87 -13.93
CA GLU A 105 -7.55 3.18 -13.89
C GLU A 105 -7.05 2.91 -15.32
N TYR A 106 -7.89 2.36 -16.20
CA TYR A 106 -7.52 2.09 -17.58
C TYR A 106 -7.35 3.38 -18.38
N ALA A 107 -8.27 4.34 -18.21
CA ALA A 107 -8.24 5.61 -18.94
C ALA A 107 -6.98 6.43 -18.66
N LYS A 108 -6.38 6.30 -17.47
CA LYS A 108 -5.14 7.00 -17.09
C LYS A 108 -3.87 6.21 -17.38
N ALA A 109 -3.99 4.94 -17.79
CA ALA A 109 -2.84 4.05 -17.99
C ALA A 109 -2.03 4.38 -19.26
N GLY A 110 -2.57 5.18 -20.19
CA GLY A 110 -1.91 5.50 -21.45
C GLY A 110 -1.87 4.32 -22.45
N LEU A 111 -2.75 3.33 -22.27
CA LEU A 111 -2.80 2.11 -23.07
C LEU A 111 -3.82 2.17 -24.23
N GLY A 112 -4.28 3.36 -24.62
CA GLY A 112 -5.36 3.52 -25.59
C GLY A 112 -5.10 2.88 -26.96
N GLU A 113 -3.84 2.70 -27.35
CA GLU A 113 -3.49 1.99 -28.58
C GLU A 113 -3.89 0.51 -28.60
N LEU A 114 -4.02 -0.12 -27.43
CA LEU A 114 -4.46 -1.52 -27.29
C LEU A 114 -5.99 -1.65 -27.47
N GLY A 115 -6.70 -0.52 -27.60
CA GLY A 115 -8.15 -0.43 -27.55
C GLY A 115 -8.67 -0.61 -26.13
N VAL A 116 -9.89 -0.12 -25.87
CA VAL A 116 -10.53 -0.27 -24.56
C VAL A 116 -11.17 -1.65 -24.45
N PRO A 117 -10.74 -2.51 -23.52
CA PRO A 117 -11.36 -3.81 -23.32
C PRO A 117 -12.74 -3.66 -22.68
N LEU A 118 -13.71 -4.47 -23.12
CA LEU A 118 -15.07 -4.45 -22.60
C LEU A 118 -15.14 -4.62 -21.06
N PRO A 119 -14.37 -5.50 -20.40
CA PRO A 119 -14.38 -5.62 -18.94
C PRO A 119 -13.87 -4.38 -18.18
N ALA A 120 -13.23 -3.42 -18.85
CA ALA A 120 -12.79 -2.14 -18.28
C ALA A 120 -13.80 -1.00 -18.53
N VAL A 121 -14.88 -1.25 -19.28
CA VAL A 121 -15.97 -0.29 -19.51
C VAL A 121 -17.02 -0.47 -18.42
N ALA A 122 -17.20 0.51 -17.54
CA ALA A 122 -18.21 0.46 -16.46
C ALA A 122 -19.65 0.50 -16.99
N GLY A 123 -19.85 1.16 -18.13
CA GLY A 123 -21.15 1.33 -18.77
C GLY A 123 -21.07 2.30 -19.94
N TRP A 124 -22.22 2.78 -20.38
CA TRP A 124 -22.34 3.77 -21.44
C TRP A 124 -23.30 4.88 -21.03
N VAL A 125 -22.97 6.10 -21.42
CA VAL A 125 -23.87 7.25 -21.31
C VAL A 125 -24.27 7.72 -22.69
N LYS A 126 -25.53 8.08 -22.85
CA LYS A 126 -26.05 8.60 -24.10
C LYS A 126 -25.61 10.07 -24.28
N VAL A 127 -25.18 10.41 -25.49
CA VAL A 127 -24.69 11.75 -25.83
C VAL A 127 -25.35 12.30 -27.09
N ASP A 128 -25.54 13.61 -27.14
CA ASP A 128 -25.98 14.34 -28.32
C ASP A 128 -24.85 14.51 -29.36
N ASN A 129 -25.13 15.20 -30.48
CA ASN A 129 -24.17 15.45 -31.54
C ASN A 129 -22.98 16.32 -31.10
N ASP A 130 -23.15 17.09 -30.01
CA ASP A 130 -22.11 17.96 -29.43
C ASP A 130 -21.33 17.22 -28.31
N GLY A 131 -21.70 15.97 -27.99
CA GLY A 131 -21.05 15.14 -26.98
C GLY A 131 -21.53 15.36 -25.55
N HIS A 132 -22.60 16.13 -25.34
CA HIS A 132 -23.20 16.36 -24.02
C HIS A 132 -24.08 15.17 -23.63
N GLN A 133 -24.02 14.79 -22.36
CA GLN A 133 -24.82 13.69 -21.82
C GLN A 133 -26.30 14.06 -21.77
N THR A 134 -27.15 13.23 -22.37
CA THR A 134 -28.60 13.47 -22.47
C THR A 134 -29.42 12.78 -21.36
N GLY A 135 -28.77 12.01 -20.50
CA GLY A 135 -29.31 11.48 -19.24
C GLY A 135 -29.54 9.96 -19.20
N ASP A 136 -29.62 9.29 -20.35
CA ASP A 136 -29.75 7.82 -20.39
C ASP A 136 -28.39 7.17 -20.09
N GLU A 137 -28.39 6.20 -19.18
CA GLU A 137 -27.22 5.41 -18.80
C GLU A 137 -27.51 3.91 -18.94
N ARG A 138 -26.49 3.14 -19.33
CA ARG A 138 -26.56 1.68 -19.46
C ARG A 138 -25.37 1.07 -18.76
N GLU A 139 -25.61 0.24 -17.75
CA GLU A 139 -24.55 -0.50 -17.06
C GLU A 139 -23.96 -1.62 -17.95
N ASN A 140 -22.68 -1.92 -17.75
CA ASN A 140 -22.04 -3.06 -18.37
C ASN A 140 -22.00 -4.26 -17.40
N PRO A 141 -22.75 -5.34 -17.66
CA PRO A 141 -22.73 -6.53 -16.81
C PRO A 141 -21.43 -7.34 -16.94
N GLU A 142 -20.53 -7.01 -17.87
CA GLU A 142 -19.21 -7.64 -18.00
C GLU A 142 -18.09 -6.83 -17.31
N TYR A 143 -18.40 -5.65 -16.77
CA TYR A 143 -17.43 -4.83 -16.09
C TYR A 143 -16.83 -5.57 -14.89
N LYS A 144 -15.51 -5.46 -14.74
CA LYS A 144 -14.78 -5.96 -13.57
C LYS A 144 -14.06 -4.79 -12.92
N ALA A 145 -14.14 -4.70 -11.61
CA ALA A 145 -13.40 -3.67 -10.87
C ALA A 145 -11.88 -3.76 -11.14
N GLY A 146 -11.26 -2.60 -11.35
CA GLY A 146 -9.82 -2.49 -11.59
C GLY A 146 -8.98 -2.99 -10.41
N PRO A 147 -7.72 -3.41 -10.66
CA PRO A 147 -6.87 -3.96 -9.63
C PRO A 147 -6.65 -2.99 -8.46
N ILE A 148 -6.52 -1.69 -8.71
CA ILE A 148 -6.26 -0.71 -7.65
C ILE A 148 -7.49 -0.54 -6.76
N ARG A 149 -8.70 -0.44 -7.35
CA ARG A 149 -9.98 -0.41 -6.62
C ARG A 149 -10.26 -1.71 -5.88
N ARG A 150 -9.78 -2.85 -6.36
CA ARG A 150 -9.84 -4.12 -5.60
C ARG A 150 -8.80 -4.16 -4.49
N GLY A 151 -7.94 -3.16 -4.33
CA GLY A 151 -6.89 -3.14 -3.33
C GLY A 151 -5.72 -4.07 -3.64
N TYR A 152 -5.42 -4.37 -4.91
CA TYR A 152 -4.13 -4.93 -5.33
C TYR A 152 -3.05 -3.85 -5.38
N PRO A 153 -1.74 -4.19 -5.35
CA PRO A 153 -0.67 -3.18 -5.36
C PRO A 153 -0.82 -2.20 -6.52
N LYS A 154 -0.63 -0.92 -6.24
CA LYS A 154 -0.60 0.10 -7.29
C LYS A 154 0.63 -0.11 -8.18
N PRO A 155 0.47 -0.29 -9.50
CA PRO A 155 1.60 -0.41 -10.40
C PRO A 155 2.39 0.90 -10.48
N GLU A 156 3.72 0.81 -10.58
CA GLU A 156 4.62 1.98 -10.67
C GLU A 156 5.20 2.21 -12.07
N ASN A 157 5.00 1.27 -12.99
CA ASN A 157 5.50 1.35 -14.35
C ASN A 157 4.54 0.66 -15.34
N PRO A 158 4.73 0.85 -16.66
CA PRO A 158 3.86 0.26 -17.69
C PRO A 158 3.78 -1.27 -17.62
N LEU A 159 4.90 -1.94 -17.33
CA LEU A 159 4.95 -3.41 -17.22
C LEU A 159 4.03 -3.91 -16.11
N GLU A 160 4.16 -3.37 -14.91
CA GLU A 160 3.29 -3.72 -13.78
C GLU A 160 1.83 -3.40 -14.05
N THR A 161 1.56 -2.31 -14.78
CA THR A 161 0.19 -1.92 -15.16
C THR A 161 -0.44 -2.97 -16.07
N LEU A 162 0.28 -3.43 -17.09
CA LEU A 162 -0.17 -4.49 -17.99
C LEU A 162 -0.41 -5.80 -17.26
N LEU A 163 0.52 -6.20 -16.39
CA LEU A 163 0.39 -7.42 -15.59
C LEU A 163 -0.81 -7.35 -14.63
N ALA A 164 -1.03 -6.21 -14.00
CA ALA A 164 -2.17 -5.99 -13.10
C ALA A 164 -3.51 -6.00 -13.84
N PHE A 165 -3.57 -5.43 -15.05
CA PHE A 165 -4.79 -5.48 -15.87
C PHE A 165 -5.06 -6.88 -16.44
N ALA A 166 -4.01 -7.61 -16.83
CA ALA A 166 -4.14 -9.00 -17.24
C ALA A 166 -4.65 -9.89 -16.09
N SER A 167 -4.15 -9.71 -14.87
CA SER A 167 -4.54 -10.54 -13.71
C SER A 167 -6.01 -10.39 -13.30
N VAL A 168 -6.64 -9.25 -13.60
CA VAL A 168 -8.09 -9.05 -13.41
C VAL A 168 -8.92 -9.38 -14.65
N GLY A 169 -8.29 -9.84 -15.73
CA GLY A 169 -8.94 -10.22 -16.97
C GLY A 169 -9.43 -9.04 -17.81
N TRP A 170 -8.78 -7.87 -17.69
CA TRP A 170 -9.04 -6.73 -18.58
C TRP A 170 -8.32 -6.89 -19.92
N LEU A 171 -7.14 -7.50 -19.97
CA LEU A 171 -6.40 -7.68 -21.21
C LEU A 171 -6.52 -9.10 -21.75
N SER A 172 -6.68 -9.23 -23.07
CA SER A 172 -6.45 -10.51 -23.75
C SER A 172 -4.96 -10.86 -23.76
N ARG A 173 -4.62 -12.15 -24.01
CA ARG A 173 -3.22 -12.59 -24.15
C ARG A 173 -2.49 -11.81 -25.25
N GLU A 174 -3.14 -11.53 -26.37
CA GLU A 174 -2.56 -10.77 -27.47
C GLU A 174 -2.31 -9.31 -27.08
N GLN A 175 -3.28 -8.63 -26.45
CA GLN A 175 -3.10 -7.26 -25.96
C GLN A 175 -1.96 -7.15 -24.93
N LEU A 176 -1.87 -8.13 -24.01
CA LEU A 176 -0.78 -8.21 -23.06
C LEU A 176 0.57 -8.33 -23.78
N LEU A 177 0.73 -9.28 -24.70
CA LEU A 177 2.00 -9.49 -25.41
C LEU A 177 2.41 -8.27 -26.24
N ILE A 178 1.46 -7.58 -26.87
CA ILE A 178 1.74 -6.34 -27.61
C ILE A 178 2.25 -5.25 -26.66
N GLY A 179 1.57 -5.02 -25.53
CA GLY A 179 2.01 -4.05 -24.54
C GLY A 179 3.38 -4.40 -23.93
N LEU A 180 3.62 -5.69 -23.67
CA LEU A 180 4.87 -6.19 -23.10
C LEU A 180 6.09 -5.89 -23.98
N LEU A 181 5.98 -5.92 -25.31
CA LEU A 181 7.09 -5.60 -26.22
C LEU A 181 7.63 -4.17 -26.05
N ARG A 182 6.82 -3.27 -25.50
CA ARG A 182 7.18 -1.86 -25.26
C ARG A 182 7.71 -1.62 -23.85
N CYS A 183 7.83 -2.67 -23.05
CA CYS A 183 8.26 -2.59 -21.67
C CYS A 183 9.74 -2.89 -21.53
N GLU A 184 10.32 -2.29 -20.50
CA GLU A 184 11.68 -2.57 -20.03
C GLU A 184 11.63 -3.55 -18.85
N VAL A 185 12.64 -4.40 -18.75
CA VAL A 185 12.84 -5.30 -17.62
C VAL A 185 14.27 -5.22 -17.10
N PHE A 186 14.43 -5.61 -15.84
CA PHE A 186 15.69 -5.67 -15.14
C PHE A 186 16.08 -7.13 -14.90
N VAL A 187 17.35 -7.44 -15.14
CA VAL A 187 17.96 -8.75 -14.89
C VAL A 187 19.13 -8.56 -13.94
N PRO A 188 19.29 -9.38 -12.88
CA PRO A 188 20.50 -9.37 -12.08
C PRO A 188 21.76 -9.51 -12.93
N PHE A 189 22.75 -8.66 -12.67
CA PHE A 189 23.95 -8.57 -13.50
C PHE A 189 25.20 -8.47 -12.63
N ASP A 190 26.19 -9.33 -12.87
CA ASP A 190 27.47 -9.24 -12.19
C ASP A 190 28.44 -8.38 -13.01
N LEU A 191 28.72 -7.18 -12.52
CA LEU A 191 29.63 -6.22 -13.15
C LEU A 191 31.07 -6.74 -13.26
N LYS A 192 31.49 -7.72 -12.47
CA LYS A 192 32.85 -8.28 -12.54
C LYS A 192 32.99 -9.27 -13.68
N THR A 193 31.99 -10.12 -13.86
CA THR A 193 32.00 -11.15 -14.91
C THR A 193 31.40 -10.65 -16.22
N GLY A 194 30.59 -9.59 -16.17
CA GLY A 194 29.88 -9.06 -17.32
C GLY A 194 28.72 -9.96 -17.76
N ALA A 195 28.20 -10.81 -16.86
CA ALA A 195 27.20 -11.82 -17.17
C ALA A 195 26.10 -11.92 -16.11
N THR A 196 24.96 -12.49 -16.50
CA THR A 196 23.88 -12.88 -15.61
C THR A 196 24.17 -14.26 -15.02
N ASP A 197 23.96 -14.42 -13.71
CA ASP A 197 24.17 -15.72 -13.04
C ASP A 197 23.19 -16.79 -13.56
N ARG A 198 23.66 -18.04 -13.64
CA ARG A 198 22.88 -19.23 -14.06
C ARG A 198 21.63 -19.49 -13.21
N PHE A 199 21.54 -18.91 -12.01
CA PHE A 199 20.34 -18.97 -11.18
C PHE A 199 19.18 -18.15 -11.77
N TYR A 200 19.49 -17.11 -12.56
CA TYR A 200 18.51 -16.26 -13.23
C TYR A 200 18.34 -16.60 -14.70
N PHE A 201 19.32 -17.27 -15.32
CA PHE A 201 19.22 -17.80 -16.67
C PHE A 201 19.49 -19.31 -16.71
N SER A 202 18.46 -20.09 -17.07
CA SER A 202 18.55 -21.53 -17.25
C SER A 202 18.81 -21.85 -18.71
N GLU A 203 20.05 -22.22 -19.05
CA GLU A 203 20.42 -22.64 -20.41
C GLU A 203 19.58 -23.83 -20.92
N GLU A 204 19.37 -24.84 -20.06
CA GLU A 204 18.60 -26.04 -20.42
C GLU A 204 17.15 -25.74 -20.83
N ARG A 205 16.50 -24.79 -20.15
CA ARG A 205 15.10 -24.41 -20.40
C ARG A 205 14.98 -23.17 -21.30
N ASN A 206 16.11 -22.58 -21.69
CA ASN A 206 16.21 -21.24 -22.27
C ASN A 206 15.31 -20.23 -21.54
N GLU A 207 15.35 -20.23 -20.20
CA GLU A 207 14.43 -19.47 -19.33
C GLU A 207 15.19 -18.37 -18.60
N LEU A 208 14.74 -17.13 -18.77
CA LEU A 208 15.30 -15.94 -18.13
C LEU A 208 14.30 -15.35 -17.12
N ARG A 209 14.75 -15.19 -15.88
CA ARG A 209 13.99 -14.49 -14.84
C ARG A 209 14.25 -13.00 -14.92
N VAL A 210 13.18 -12.24 -15.07
CA VAL A 210 13.23 -10.79 -15.27
C VAL A 210 12.31 -10.08 -14.28
N PHE A 211 12.63 -8.84 -13.94
CA PHE A 211 11.96 -8.07 -12.89
C PHE A 211 11.49 -6.72 -13.43
N SER A 212 10.35 -6.23 -12.98
CA SER A 212 9.82 -4.95 -13.47
C SER A 212 10.58 -3.72 -12.98
N SER A 213 11.40 -3.84 -11.93
CA SER A 213 12.21 -2.76 -11.38
C SER A 213 13.26 -3.27 -10.39
N THR A 214 14.24 -2.42 -10.06
CA THR A 214 15.32 -2.72 -9.09
C THR A 214 14.82 -3.09 -7.69
N ARG A 215 13.66 -2.56 -7.29
CA ARG A 215 13.03 -2.89 -6.00
C ARG A 215 12.59 -4.34 -5.86
N HIS A 216 12.30 -5.02 -6.98
CA HIS A 216 11.87 -6.43 -6.97
C HIS A 216 13.03 -7.39 -7.23
N LEU A 217 14.23 -6.88 -7.48
CA LEU A 217 15.41 -7.72 -7.57
C LEU A 217 15.57 -8.55 -6.28
N PRO A 218 16.17 -9.73 -6.36
CA PRO A 218 16.54 -10.49 -5.17
C PRO A 218 17.43 -9.64 -4.26
N ALA A 219 17.22 -9.75 -2.95
CA ALA A 219 17.78 -8.80 -1.98
C ALA A 219 19.30 -8.58 -2.09
N ARG A 220 20.06 -9.62 -2.44
CA ARG A 220 21.54 -9.62 -2.54
C ARG A 220 22.08 -9.06 -3.85
N GLU A 221 21.21 -8.76 -4.80
CA GLU A 221 21.61 -8.21 -6.10
C GLU A 221 21.71 -6.69 -5.99
N HIS A 222 22.79 -6.14 -6.52
CA HIS A 222 23.14 -4.71 -6.42
C HIS A 222 23.49 -4.08 -7.77
N ALA A 223 23.43 -4.85 -8.84
CA ALA A 223 23.65 -4.40 -10.20
C ALA A 223 22.69 -5.12 -11.14
N TRP A 224 22.41 -4.47 -12.27
CA TRP A 224 21.33 -4.86 -13.13
C TRP A 224 21.69 -4.66 -14.61
N TRP A 225 21.04 -5.44 -15.46
CA TRP A 225 20.94 -5.27 -16.91
C TRP A 225 19.49 -4.87 -17.23
N ARG A 226 19.31 -3.68 -17.79
CA ARG A 226 18.03 -3.15 -18.24
C ARG A 226 17.91 -3.35 -19.74
N VAL A 227 16.86 -4.03 -20.15
CA VAL A 227 16.63 -4.40 -21.54
C VAL A 227 15.15 -4.34 -21.88
N ASP A 228 14.81 -3.87 -23.08
CA ASP A 228 13.42 -3.93 -23.57
C ASP A 228 13.06 -5.33 -24.10
N LEU A 229 11.80 -5.75 -23.92
CA LEU A 229 11.38 -7.09 -24.34
C LEU A 229 11.44 -7.29 -25.86
N ALA A 230 11.30 -6.22 -26.67
CA ALA A 230 11.48 -6.32 -28.11
C ALA A 230 12.93 -6.67 -28.49
N THR A 231 13.93 -6.13 -27.78
CA THR A 231 15.34 -6.55 -27.93
C THR A 231 15.53 -8.04 -27.61
N LEU A 232 14.92 -8.55 -26.54
CA LEU A 232 15.02 -9.98 -26.20
C LEU A 232 14.36 -10.87 -27.28
N ALA A 233 13.27 -10.40 -27.89
CA ALA A 233 12.59 -11.10 -28.99
C ALA A 233 13.41 -11.14 -30.29
N GLU A 234 14.41 -10.28 -30.46
CA GLU A 234 15.30 -10.23 -31.63
C GLU A 234 16.46 -11.24 -31.56
N PHE A 235 16.67 -11.92 -30.42
CA PHE A 235 17.76 -12.88 -30.27
C PHE A 235 17.59 -14.08 -31.22
N GLU A 236 18.69 -14.73 -31.62
CA GLU A 236 18.62 -15.94 -32.46
C GLU A 236 17.81 -17.06 -31.78
N HIS A 237 17.92 -17.14 -30.44
CA HIS A 237 17.14 -18.02 -29.58
C HIS A 237 16.50 -17.22 -28.45
N PRO A 238 15.35 -16.56 -28.71
CA PRO A 238 14.68 -15.71 -27.71
C PRO A 238 14.34 -16.52 -26.45
N PRO A 239 14.71 -16.04 -25.25
CA PRO A 239 14.46 -16.76 -24.02
C PRO A 239 12.96 -16.77 -23.68
N ASN A 240 12.50 -17.84 -23.03
CA ASN A 240 11.27 -17.83 -22.26
C ASN A 240 11.46 -16.92 -21.06
N LEU A 241 10.49 -16.08 -20.75
CA LEU A 241 10.57 -15.12 -19.66
C LEU A 241 9.70 -15.58 -18.49
N VAL A 242 10.27 -15.52 -17.29
CA VAL A 242 9.51 -15.55 -16.03
C VAL A 242 9.55 -14.13 -15.48
N ILE A 243 8.47 -13.38 -15.72
CA ILE A 243 8.37 -11.96 -15.38
C ILE A 243 7.85 -11.82 -13.94
N ASN A 244 8.65 -11.22 -13.09
CA ASN A 244 8.26 -10.80 -11.75
C ASN A 244 7.85 -9.31 -11.77
N GLY A 245 6.53 -9.06 -11.78
CA GLY A 245 5.95 -7.72 -11.69
C GLY A 245 5.82 -7.20 -10.25
N GLY A 246 6.24 -7.98 -9.26
CA GLY A 246 6.15 -7.64 -7.85
C GLY A 246 5.22 -8.57 -7.06
N PRO A 247 4.74 -8.13 -5.88
CA PRO A 247 4.16 -9.00 -4.86
C PRO A 247 2.91 -9.82 -5.26
N ALA A 248 2.15 -9.38 -6.28
CA ALA A 248 0.87 -9.97 -6.65
C ALA A 248 0.75 -10.35 -8.13
N THR A 249 1.81 -10.15 -8.93
CA THR A 249 1.75 -10.29 -10.39
C THR A 249 2.99 -10.96 -10.93
N PHE A 250 2.79 -12.14 -11.53
CA PHE A 250 3.81 -12.93 -12.21
C PHE A 250 3.26 -13.38 -13.57
N GLU A 251 4.12 -13.46 -14.58
CA GLU A 251 3.71 -13.88 -15.91
C GLU A 251 4.80 -14.70 -16.60
N ASP A 252 4.41 -15.83 -17.18
CA ASP A 252 5.27 -16.65 -18.01
C ASP A 252 5.00 -16.33 -19.49
N VAL A 253 6.07 -16.04 -20.24
CA VAL A 253 5.98 -15.66 -21.64
C VAL A 253 6.95 -16.47 -22.46
N ALA A 254 6.45 -17.21 -23.46
CA ALA A 254 7.34 -17.96 -24.34
C ALA A 254 8.07 -17.01 -25.30
N GLY A 255 9.37 -17.26 -25.53
CA GLY A 255 10.15 -16.45 -26.48
C GLY A 255 9.57 -16.49 -27.90
N ALA A 256 8.97 -17.61 -28.29
CA ALA A 256 8.26 -17.78 -29.56
C ALA A 256 7.01 -16.89 -29.68
N GLU A 257 6.24 -16.70 -28.60
CA GLU A 257 5.06 -15.82 -28.59
C GLU A 257 5.48 -14.36 -28.81
N LEU A 258 6.49 -13.89 -28.07
CA LEU A 258 7.03 -12.53 -28.22
C LEU A 258 7.54 -12.29 -29.63
N THR A 259 8.28 -13.24 -30.19
CA THR A 259 8.81 -13.15 -31.55
C THR A 259 7.69 -13.05 -32.59
N ALA A 260 6.62 -13.83 -32.43
CA ALA A 260 5.48 -13.81 -33.34
C ALA A 260 4.74 -12.47 -33.30
N ILE A 261 4.54 -11.90 -32.10
CA ILE A 261 3.92 -10.59 -31.94
C ILE A 261 4.84 -9.48 -32.46
N ALA A 262 6.14 -9.52 -32.18
CA ALA A 262 7.11 -8.51 -32.64
C ALA A 262 7.20 -8.43 -34.17
N LYS A 263 7.00 -9.55 -34.89
CA LYS A 263 6.91 -9.55 -36.36
C LYS A 263 5.67 -8.85 -36.89
N ARG A 264 4.55 -8.91 -36.15
CA ARG A 264 3.28 -8.28 -36.53
C ARG A 264 3.22 -6.82 -36.11
N PHE A 265 3.82 -6.50 -34.97
CA PHE A 265 3.87 -5.18 -34.36
C PHE A 265 5.33 -4.84 -34.02
N PRO A 266 6.14 -4.43 -35.02
CA PRO A 266 7.56 -4.15 -34.80
C PRO A 266 7.77 -2.92 -33.92
N ARG A 267 8.86 -2.95 -33.13
CA ARG A 267 9.28 -1.85 -32.26
C ARG A 267 9.45 -0.56 -33.07
N GLN A 268 8.98 0.56 -32.49
CA GLN A 268 9.21 1.90 -33.03
C GLN A 268 10.14 2.72 -32.13
N GLU A 269 10.27 2.34 -30.87
CA GLU A 269 11.09 2.97 -29.86
C GLU A 269 12.59 2.64 -30.02
N PRO A 270 13.49 3.49 -29.50
CA PRO A 270 14.91 3.15 -29.40
C PRO A 270 15.15 1.87 -28.60
N ARG A 271 16.15 1.10 -29.00
CA ARG A 271 16.62 -0.07 -28.25
C ARG A 271 17.14 0.34 -26.87
N VAL A 272 16.75 -0.41 -25.85
CA VAL A 272 17.25 -0.32 -24.48
C VAL A 272 18.07 -1.58 -24.18
N ASP A 273 19.34 -1.39 -23.90
CA ASP A 273 20.28 -2.46 -23.58
C ASP A 273 21.47 -1.86 -22.83
N GLU A 274 21.33 -1.76 -21.51
CA GLU A 274 22.32 -1.09 -20.65
C GLU A 274 22.47 -1.79 -19.30
N ASN A 275 23.61 -1.61 -18.66
CA ASN A 275 23.90 -2.16 -17.34
C ASN A 275 24.23 -1.05 -16.35
N GLY A 276 23.89 -1.29 -15.09
CA GLY A 276 23.94 -0.27 -14.05
C GLY A 276 24.06 -0.83 -12.64
N ARG A 277 24.00 0.10 -11.69
CA ARG A 277 24.20 -0.14 -10.25
C ARG A 277 22.96 0.29 -9.48
N CYS A 278 22.67 -0.39 -8.39
CA CYS A 278 21.70 0.10 -7.41
C CYS A 278 22.32 1.23 -6.57
N PRO A 279 21.51 2.14 -5.99
CA PRO A 279 21.99 3.31 -5.25
C PRO A 279 23.00 3.00 -4.13
N GLU A 280 22.87 1.84 -3.48
CA GLU A 280 23.72 1.42 -2.37
C GLU A 280 25.17 1.07 -2.76
N ILE A 281 25.48 0.98 -4.06
CA ILE A 281 26.84 0.70 -4.56
C ILE A 281 27.33 1.70 -5.62
N GLU A 282 26.70 2.88 -5.72
CA GLU A 282 27.20 3.94 -6.60
C GLU A 282 28.62 4.38 -6.21
N GLU A 283 29.46 4.66 -7.20
CA GLU A 283 30.89 4.96 -7.02
C GLU A 283 31.13 6.19 -6.11
N ASP A 284 30.26 7.20 -6.21
CA ASP A 284 30.36 8.43 -5.41
C ASP A 284 30.06 8.23 -3.92
N LEU A 285 29.43 7.10 -3.53
CA LEU A 285 29.03 6.84 -2.15
C LEU A 285 30.22 6.48 -1.27
N GLU A 286 31.21 5.75 -1.81
CA GLU A 286 32.46 5.44 -1.11
C GLU A 286 33.26 6.71 -0.85
N LYS A 287 33.37 7.58 -1.86
CA LYS A 287 34.00 8.90 -1.73
C LYS A 287 33.32 9.75 -0.66
N PHE A 288 31.99 9.78 -0.66
CA PHE A 288 31.20 10.49 0.35
C PHE A 288 31.46 9.97 1.78
N ALA A 289 31.62 8.65 1.96
CA ALA A 289 31.95 8.06 3.26
C ALA A 289 33.34 8.49 3.75
N VAL A 290 34.34 8.54 2.87
CA VAL A 290 35.70 9.01 3.17
C VAL A 290 35.70 10.50 3.58
N GLU A 291 35.04 11.35 2.80
CA GLU A 291 34.93 12.78 3.07
C GLU A 291 34.19 13.04 4.40
N THR A 292 33.14 12.27 4.68
CA THR A 292 32.40 12.37 5.94
C THR A 292 33.26 12.00 7.14
N ALA A 293 34.01 10.90 7.06
CA ALA A 293 34.90 10.47 8.13
C ALA A 293 35.97 11.52 8.44
N ALA A 294 36.61 12.08 7.41
CA ALA A 294 37.57 13.16 7.55
C ALA A 294 36.95 14.41 8.21
N ARG A 295 35.74 14.78 7.79
CA ARG A 295 35.01 15.97 8.29
C ARG A 295 34.64 15.86 9.76
N ILE A 296 34.20 14.69 10.24
CA ILE A 296 33.74 14.50 11.63
C ILE A 296 34.83 13.93 12.55
N GLY A 297 36.04 13.68 12.03
CA GLY A 297 37.17 13.15 12.77
C GLY A 297 36.99 11.68 13.17
N LEU A 298 36.56 10.84 12.22
CA LEU A 298 36.46 9.38 12.40
C LEU A 298 37.68 8.71 11.74
N ASP A 299 38.34 7.79 12.47
CA ASP A 299 39.61 7.18 12.03
C ASP A 299 39.48 6.38 10.72
N LYS A 300 38.32 5.76 10.51
CA LYS A 300 38.02 4.94 9.33
C LYS A 300 36.62 5.24 8.83
N PRO A 301 36.42 5.38 7.50
CA PRO A 301 35.08 5.52 6.94
C PRO A 301 34.21 4.29 7.25
N VAL A 302 32.90 4.51 7.29
CA VAL A 302 31.92 3.43 7.36
C VAL A 302 31.74 2.79 5.99
N ASP A 303 31.35 1.51 5.97
CA ASP A 303 31.03 0.81 4.73
C ASP A 303 29.75 1.37 4.10
N VAL A 304 29.68 1.28 2.77
CA VAL A 304 28.45 1.56 2.01
C VAL A 304 27.29 0.69 2.51
N PRO A 305 26.03 1.16 2.41
CA PRO A 305 24.90 0.58 3.12
C PRO A 305 24.29 -0.67 2.44
N LYS A 306 25.11 -1.55 1.82
CA LYS A 306 24.67 -2.79 1.16
C LYS A 306 23.72 -3.61 2.02
N ALA A 307 24.15 -3.97 3.23
CA ALA A 307 23.34 -4.76 4.16
C ALA A 307 22.03 -4.07 4.59
N ALA A 308 21.98 -2.73 4.57
CA ALA A 308 20.74 -2.00 4.85
C ALA A 308 19.78 -2.08 3.65
N ALA A 309 20.30 -1.93 2.42
CA ALA A 309 19.52 -2.10 1.20
C ALA A 309 19.00 -3.53 1.04
N GLU A 310 19.82 -4.56 1.31
CA GLU A 310 19.38 -5.96 1.31
C GLU A 310 18.23 -6.19 2.31
N ARG A 311 18.32 -5.60 3.52
CA ARG A 311 17.25 -5.67 4.51
C ARG A 311 15.99 -4.95 4.03
N ALA A 312 16.11 -3.73 3.52
CA ALA A 312 14.98 -2.98 2.98
C ALA A 312 14.26 -3.77 1.88
N ARG A 313 15.03 -4.36 0.95
CA ARG A 313 14.48 -5.09 -0.21
C ARG A 313 13.75 -6.37 0.22
N ARG A 314 14.23 -7.07 1.26
CA ARG A 314 13.48 -8.18 1.88
C ARG A 314 12.12 -7.78 2.44
N HIS A 315 11.93 -6.50 2.78
CA HIS A 315 10.67 -5.94 3.27
C HIS A 315 9.86 -5.23 2.18
N GLY A 316 10.27 -5.31 0.92
CA GLY A 316 9.58 -4.72 -0.23
C GLY A 316 9.94 -3.27 -0.51
N PHE A 317 11.05 -2.76 0.05
CA PHE A 317 11.48 -1.37 -0.13
C PHE A 317 12.88 -1.27 -0.73
N GLU A 318 13.13 -0.21 -1.49
CA GLU A 318 14.46 0.16 -1.93
C GLU A 318 14.95 1.41 -1.18
N LEU A 319 16.25 1.50 -0.94
CA LEU A 319 16.87 2.73 -0.44
C LEU A 319 17.16 3.66 -1.62
N THR A 320 16.70 4.90 -1.52
CA THR A 320 17.07 5.97 -2.45
C THR A 320 18.52 6.37 -2.26
N ALA A 321 19.11 7.04 -3.24
CA ALA A 321 20.47 7.59 -3.13
C ALA A 321 20.64 8.52 -1.90
N ASP A 322 19.62 9.31 -1.56
CA ASP A 322 19.62 10.17 -0.36
C ASP A 322 19.61 9.35 0.93
N GLU A 323 18.77 8.32 1.01
CA GLU A 323 18.72 7.40 2.16
C GLU A 323 20.02 6.62 2.33
N CYS A 324 20.68 6.23 1.24
CA CYS A 324 22.01 5.63 1.27
C CYS A 324 23.05 6.59 1.87
N ARG A 325 23.07 7.87 1.44
CA ARG A 325 23.95 8.90 2.00
C ARG A 325 23.63 9.18 3.48
N LYS A 326 22.36 9.28 3.85
CA LYS A 326 21.93 9.43 5.25
C LYS A 326 22.34 8.25 6.10
N THR A 327 22.24 7.02 5.59
CA THR A 327 22.71 5.82 6.30
C THR A 327 24.21 5.87 6.57
N VAL A 328 25.02 6.31 5.59
CA VAL A 328 26.45 6.54 5.77
C VAL A 328 26.71 7.60 6.84
N LEU A 329 25.99 8.72 6.80
CA LEU A 329 26.14 9.82 7.75
C LEU A 329 25.75 9.41 9.18
N GLY A 330 24.62 8.73 9.35
CA GLY A 330 24.12 8.27 10.65
C GLY A 330 25.07 7.25 11.28
N ARG A 331 25.52 6.24 10.51
CA ARG A 331 26.52 5.26 10.98
C ARG A 331 27.84 5.93 11.37
N SER A 332 28.26 6.94 10.61
CA SER A 332 29.50 7.69 10.91
C SER A 332 29.38 8.43 12.25
N TRP A 333 28.24 9.07 12.51
CA TRP A 333 27.98 9.72 13.79
C TRP A 333 27.90 8.74 14.96
N LEU A 334 27.21 7.61 14.81
CA LEU A 334 27.12 6.59 15.86
C LEU A 334 28.51 6.05 16.24
N ARG A 335 29.34 5.67 15.25
CA ARG A 335 30.74 5.26 15.51
C ARG A 335 31.55 6.39 16.15
N ARG A 336 31.30 7.64 15.78
CA ARG A 336 31.99 8.79 16.38
C ARG A 336 31.63 8.98 17.85
N PHE A 337 30.39 8.68 18.26
CA PHE A 337 29.96 8.76 19.66
C PHE A 337 30.61 7.68 20.55
N GLU A 338 31.04 6.56 19.97
CA GLU A 338 31.73 5.47 20.68
C GLU A 338 33.22 5.79 20.97
N GLN A 339 33.81 6.78 20.29
CA GLN A 339 35.22 7.13 20.47
C GLN A 339 35.45 7.96 21.75
N PRO A 340 36.58 7.73 22.46
CA PRO A 340 36.86 8.32 23.78
C PRO A 340 37.09 9.83 23.75
N GLU A 341 37.57 10.39 22.62
CA GLU A 341 37.69 11.84 22.49
C GLU A 341 36.31 12.46 22.23
N PRO A 342 35.82 13.40 23.05
CA PRO A 342 34.53 14.03 22.81
C PRO A 342 34.52 14.72 21.44
N SER A 343 33.46 14.47 20.66
CA SER A 343 33.29 15.16 19.39
C SER A 343 33.30 16.67 19.60
N ARG A 344 34.04 17.41 18.77
CA ARG A 344 34.06 18.89 18.77
C ARG A 344 32.68 19.48 18.47
N SER A 345 31.77 18.69 17.88
CA SER A 345 30.38 19.09 17.58
C SER A 345 29.45 17.87 17.59
N ARG A 346 28.24 18.01 18.16
CA ARG A 346 27.14 17.04 17.97
C ARG A 346 26.28 17.47 16.78
N PRO A 347 25.59 16.56 16.08
CA PRO A 347 24.65 16.95 15.04
C PRO A 347 23.51 17.75 15.68
N ASN A 348 23.27 18.97 15.18
CA ASN A 348 22.19 19.84 15.66
C ASN A 348 20.81 19.34 15.23
N ASP A 349 20.74 18.57 14.15
CA ASP A 349 19.53 17.97 13.59
C ASP A 349 19.82 16.48 13.35
N LEU A 350 19.12 15.60 14.09
CA LEU A 350 19.28 14.16 13.96
C LEU A 350 18.90 13.69 12.55
N ARG A 351 17.74 14.12 12.04
CA ARG A 351 17.17 13.62 10.78
C ARG A 351 18.02 14.04 9.58
N ALA A 352 18.49 15.28 9.56
CA ALA A 352 19.42 15.75 8.53
C ALA A 352 20.74 14.95 8.52
N ASN A 353 21.07 14.27 9.62
CA ASN A 353 22.26 13.46 9.78
C ASN A 353 22.00 11.94 9.73
N GLY A 354 20.83 11.51 9.25
CA GLY A 354 20.48 10.09 9.15
C GLY A 354 20.28 9.41 10.52
N LEU A 355 19.89 10.19 11.52
CA LEU A 355 19.59 9.74 12.86
C LEU A 355 18.14 10.10 13.24
N VAL A 356 17.58 9.36 14.19
CA VAL A 356 16.24 9.59 14.77
C VAL A 356 16.33 9.48 16.30
N PRO A 357 15.41 10.11 17.05
CA PRO A 357 15.32 9.90 18.49
C PRO A 357 14.86 8.47 18.82
N SER A 358 15.42 7.91 19.90
CA SER A 358 15.00 6.67 20.55
C SER A 358 15.07 6.86 22.08
N TRP A 359 14.50 5.95 22.87
CA TRP A 359 14.43 6.09 24.34
C TRP A 359 15.21 4.98 25.05
N ASP A 360 16.10 5.38 25.95
CA ASP A 360 16.81 4.47 26.85
C ASP A 360 15.92 3.98 28.02
N ASN A 361 16.48 3.21 28.95
CA ASN A 361 15.75 2.66 30.10
C ASN A 361 15.34 3.72 31.14
N ASP A 362 15.90 4.93 31.06
CA ASP A 362 15.54 6.08 31.88
C ASP A 362 14.54 7.01 31.20
N GLY A 363 14.05 6.65 30.01
CA GLY A 363 13.14 7.48 29.23
C GLY A 363 13.85 8.70 28.60
N ARG A 364 15.19 8.70 28.55
CA ARG A 364 15.96 9.79 27.92
C ARG A 364 16.10 9.53 26.43
N ILE A 365 16.07 10.62 25.67
CA ILE A 365 16.26 10.58 24.22
C ILE A 365 17.73 10.31 23.89
N VAL A 366 17.97 9.27 23.10
CA VAL A 366 19.26 8.90 22.54
C VAL A 366 19.17 8.81 21.01
N PRO A 367 20.22 9.20 20.26
CA PRO A 367 20.22 9.08 18.81
C PRO A 367 20.33 7.61 18.37
N LYS A 368 19.55 7.23 17.37
CA LYS A 368 19.59 5.93 16.70
C LYS A 368 19.69 6.13 15.18
N LEU A 369 20.19 5.13 14.46
CA LEU A 369 20.19 5.14 12.99
C LEU A 369 18.77 5.25 12.45
N ASP A 370 18.53 6.16 11.51
CA ASP A 370 17.27 6.21 10.77
C ASP A 370 17.19 5.00 9.82
N THR A 371 16.13 4.21 9.96
CA THR A 371 15.84 3.08 9.06
C THR A 371 14.76 3.42 8.04
N PHE A 372 14.26 4.67 8.08
CA PHE A 372 13.23 5.21 7.21
C PHE A 372 11.91 4.42 7.28
N GLY A 373 11.70 3.62 8.32
CA GLY A 373 10.60 2.66 8.42
C GLY A 373 10.68 1.49 7.45
N LYS A 374 11.83 1.28 6.77
CA LYS A 374 12.01 0.30 5.69
C LYS A 374 12.63 -1.02 6.15
N TYR A 375 13.38 -1.03 7.25
CA TYR A 375 13.99 -2.24 7.79
C TYR A 375 14.24 -2.17 9.30
N PRO A 376 14.26 -3.31 10.01
CA PRO A 376 14.70 -3.35 11.39
C PRO A 376 16.24 -3.34 11.46
N GLU A 377 16.79 -2.68 12.48
CA GLU A 377 18.24 -2.67 12.72
C GLU A 377 18.76 -4.06 13.13
N VAL A 378 17.99 -4.75 13.98
CA VAL A 378 18.21 -6.15 14.36
C VAL A 378 17.46 -7.04 13.37
N SER A 379 18.16 -8.01 12.77
CA SER A 379 17.52 -8.94 11.83
C SER A 379 16.56 -9.87 12.58
N LEU A 380 15.31 -9.89 12.13
CA LEU A 380 14.23 -10.70 12.67
C LEU A 380 13.93 -11.84 11.69
N GLU A 381 14.52 -13.02 11.89
CA GLU A 381 14.59 -14.07 10.87
C GLU A 381 13.46 -15.10 10.93
N ASN A 382 12.76 -15.24 12.05
CA ASN A 382 11.76 -16.30 12.24
C ASN A 382 10.43 -15.77 12.78
N PHE A 383 9.85 -14.82 12.06
CA PHE A 383 8.52 -14.29 12.37
C PHE A 383 7.47 -14.78 11.40
N ARG A 384 6.24 -14.92 11.91
CA ARG A 384 5.02 -15.01 11.10
C ARG A 384 4.72 -13.68 10.40
N TYR A 385 5.08 -12.56 11.02
CA TYR A 385 4.71 -11.22 10.59
C TYR A 385 5.87 -10.44 9.97
N GLY A 386 5.54 -9.51 9.06
CA GLY A 386 6.48 -8.53 8.52
C GLY A 386 6.71 -7.40 9.51
N TRP A 387 7.96 -7.14 9.90
CA TRP A 387 8.32 -6.06 10.83
C TRP A 387 7.73 -4.70 10.41
N GLN A 388 7.88 -4.35 9.14
CA GLN A 388 7.41 -3.09 8.56
C GLN A 388 5.89 -2.91 8.71
N ARG A 389 5.14 -4.02 8.68
CA ARG A 389 3.68 -4.04 8.80
C ARG A 389 3.25 -3.84 10.24
N VAL A 390 3.92 -4.50 11.18
CA VAL A 390 3.66 -4.31 12.61
C VAL A 390 3.94 -2.87 13.02
N VAL A 391 5.13 -2.34 12.69
CA VAL A 391 5.45 -0.94 12.99
C VAL A 391 4.47 0.00 12.30
N GLY A 392 4.17 -0.25 11.02
CA GLY A 392 3.19 0.50 10.25
C GLY A 392 1.82 0.52 10.93
N ALA A 393 1.33 -0.61 11.44
CA ALA A 393 0.02 -0.69 12.08
C ALA A 393 -0.06 0.17 13.35
N TRP A 394 0.98 0.19 14.18
CA TRP A 394 1.01 1.03 15.38
C TRP A 394 1.13 2.51 15.05
N VAL A 395 2.01 2.88 14.11
CA VAL A 395 2.16 4.27 13.64
C VAL A 395 0.89 4.76 12.95
N GLY A 396 0.29 3.93 12.11
CA GLY A 396 -0.97 4.21 11.43
C GLY A 396 -2.14 4.36 12.39
N PHE A 397 -2.19 3.55 13.47
CA PHE A 397 -3.17 3.72 14.55
C PHE A 397 -3.08 5.11 15.16
N ALA A 398 -1.87 5.51 15.57
CA ALA A 398 -1.64 6.80 16.19
C ALA A 398 -1.93 7.97 15.23
N LEU A 399 -1.57 7.82 13.96
CA LEU A 399 -1.85 8.80 12.93
C LEU A 399 -3.36 9.01 12.73
N GLY A 400 -4.11 7.92 12.68
CA GLY A 400 -5.56 7.94 12.54
C GLY A 400 -6.28 8.54 13.76
N GLU A 401 -5.82 8.22 14.97
CA GLU A 401 -6.32 8.87 16.19
C GLU A 401 -6.05 10.38 16.15
N ALA A 402 -4.81 10.79 15.84
CA ALA A 402 -4.43 12.20 15.81
C ALA A 402 -5.26 12.98 14.77
N LEU A 403 -5.50 12.39 13.60
CA LEU A 403 -6.31 13.00 12.54
C LEU A 403 -7.78 13.18 12.94
N GLY A 404 -8.37 12.18 13.61
CA GLY A 404 -9.78 12.23 14.02
C GLY A 404 -10.04 12.91 15.37
N SER A 405 -9.00 13.24 16.14
CA SER A 405 -9.14 13.72 17.52
C SER A 405 -9.95 15.01 17.66
N ALA A 406 -9.82 15.95 16.71
CA ALA A 406 -10.55 17.22 16.77
C ALA A 406 -12.03 17.10 16.36
N VAL A 407 -12.43 15.97 15.75
CA VAL A 407 -13.78 15.72 15.26
C VAL A 407 -14.46 14.53 15.95
N ASP A 408 -13.80 13.94 16.94
CA ASP A 408 -14.33 12.80 17.67
C ASP A 408 -15.62 13.17 18.40
N ARG A 409 -16.67 12.37 18.18
CA ARG A 409 -18.02 12.52 18.71
C ARG A 409 -18.77 13.77 18.25
N MET A 410 -18.27 14.48 17.23
CA MET A 410 -19.04 15.52 16.54
C MET A 410 -20.11 14.89 15.64
N ARG A 411 -21.16 15.66 15.33
CA ARG A 411 -22.09 15.34 14.25
C ARG A 411 -21.50 15.74 12.91
N LEU A 412 -21.91 15.07 11.83
CA LEU A 412 -21.37 15.35 10.50
C LEU A 412 -21.61 16.80 10.06
N ASP A 413 -22.78 17.38 10.38
CA ASP A 413 -23.06 18.78 10.04
C ASP A 413 -22.21 19.78 10.84
N GLU A 414 -21.79 19.42 12.06
CA GLU A 414 -20.85 20.22 12.86
C GLU A 414 -19.45 20.17 12.25
N ILE A 415 -19.02 19.00 11.78
CA ILE A 415 -17.74 18.82 11.07
C ILE A 415 -17.75 19.68 9.80
N VAL A 416 -18.81 19.59 8.99
CA VAL A 416 -18.94 20.36 7.76
C VAL A 416 -19.01 21.86 8.02
N SER A 417 -19.72 22.29 9.06
CA SER A 417 -19.79 23.71 9.46
C SER A 417 -18.43 24.25 9.88
N THR A 418 -17.61 23.43 10.55
CA THR A 418 -16.30 23.85 11.09
C THR A 418 -15.19 23.81 10.03
N TYR A 419 -15.16 22.77 9.19
CA TYR A 419 -14.05 22.49 8.27
C TYR A 419 -14.40 22.68 6.78
N GLY A 420 -15.68 22.95 6.46
CA GLY A 420 -16.19 23.08 5.10
C GLY A 420 -16.77 21.77 4.54
N PRO A 421 -17.27 21.78 3.30
CA PRO A 421 -18.02 20.66 2.69
C PRO A 421 -17.21 19.35 2.59
N ASP A 422 -15.90 19.46 2.54
CA ASP A 422 -14.99 18.31 2.45
C ASP A 422 -14.48 17.82 3.82
N GLY A 423 -14.93 18.46 4.91
CA GLY A 423 -14.51 18.14 6.27
C GLY A 423 -13.02 18.35 6.52
N VAL A 424 -12.46 17.55 7.43
CA VAL A 424 -11.03 17.48 7.73
C VAL A 424 -10.26 17.09 6.47
N ARG A 425 -9.15 17.78 6.21
CA ARG A 425 -8.28 17.59 5.03
C ARG A 425 -6.80 17.41 5.36
N ASP A 426 -6.42 17.67 6.60
CA ASP A 426 -5.06 17.60 7.14
C ASP A 426 -5.17 17.35 8.65
N LEU A 427 -4.04 17.16 9.34
CA LEU A 427 -4.02 17.07 10.81
C LEU A 427 -4.58 18.37 11.42
N PRO A 428 -5.77 18.33 12.03
CA PRO A 428 -6.34 19.52 12.65
C PRO A 428 -5.62 19.86 13.95
N LEU A 429 -5.78 21.08 14.44
CA LEU A 429 -5.37 21.44 15.79
C LEU A 429 -6.23 20.66 16.79
N ALA A 430 -5.69 19.57 17.33
CA ALA A 430 -6.27 18.80 18.42
C ALA A 430 -5.46 19.04 19.70
N PHE A 431 -6.15 19.31 20.82
CA PHE A 431 -5.53 19.67 22.09
C PHE A 431 -4.71 20.97 21.98
N ASP A 432 -3.39 20.90 21.85
CA ASP A 432 -2.46 22.03 21.84
C ASP A 432 -1.68 22.22 20.53
N GLN A 433 -1.56 21.18 19.68
CA GLN A 433 -0.93 21.27 18.35
C GLN A 433 -1.41 20.14 17.42
N PRO A 434 -1.25 20.25 16.09
CA PRO A 434 -1.48 19.13 15.17
C PRO A 434 -0.62 17.90 15.49
N GLY A 435 -1.12 16.70 15.17
CA GLY A 435 -0.36 15.46 15.28
C GLY A 435 -0.14 14.94 16.71
N ARG A 436 -0.87 15.47 17.70
CA ARG A 436 -0.84 14.95 19.08
C ARG A 436 -1.52 13.59 19.19
N ILE A 437 -0.89 12.67 19.91
CA ILE A 437 -1.50 11.37 20.23
C ILE A 437 -2.50 11.53 21.38
N GLY A 438 -3.56 10.72 21.34
CA GLY A 438 -4.60 10.69 22.37
C GLY A 438 -4.46 9.52 23.35
N SER A 439 -5.47 9.36 24.21
CA SER A 439 -5.48 8.30 25.23
C SER A 439 -5.53 6.89 24.64
N MET A 440 -5.99 6.69 23.41
CA MET A 440 -6.09 5.36 22.81
C MET A 440 -4.72 4.87 22.37
N THR A 441 -3.90 5.72 21.74
CA THR A 441 -2.50 5.38 21.43
C THR A 441 -1.70 5.13 22.71
N GLN A 442 -1.87 5.97 23.74
CA GLN A 442 -1.20 5.74 25.03
C GLN A 442 -1.57 4.37 25.61
N ARG A 443 -2.86 4.03 25.68
CA ARG A 443 -3.34 2.71 26.12
C ARG A 443 -2.80 1.58 25.25
N LEU A 444 -2.77 1.73 23.93
CA LEU A 444 -2.22 0.74 23.00
C LEU A 444 -0.74 0.44 23.34
N LEU A 445 0.07 1.45 23.64
CA LEU A 445 1.47 1.27 24.04
C LEU A 445 1.60 0.48 25.35
N PHE A 446 0.80 0.80 26.37
CA PHE A 446 0.81 0.05 27.63
C PHE A 446 0.24 -1.37 27.49
N LEU A 447 -0.78 -1.60 26.66
CA LEU A 447 -1.28 -2.94 26.35
C LEU A 447 -0.22 -3.77 25.58
N THR A 448 0.54 -3.13 24.69
CA THR A 448 1.69 -3.76 24.02
C THR A 448 2.78 -4.11 25.02
N GLU A 449 3.05 -3.22 25.97
CA GLU A 449 3.95 -3.48 27.10
C GLU A 449 3.47 -4.67 27.96
N ALA A 450 2.16 -4.82 28.19
CA ALA A 450 1.60 -5.95 28.92
C ALA A 450 1.94 -7.28 28.25
N VAL A 451 1.86 -7.34 26.92
CA VAL A 451 2.21 -8.53 26.13
C VAL A 451 3.70 -8.85 26.26
N ILE A 452 4.59 -7.85 26.20
CA ILE A 452 6.03 -8.03 26.45
C ILE A 452 6.28 -8.52 27.88
N ARG A 453 5.60 -7.92 28.85
CA ARG A 453 5.72 -8.24 30.28
C ARG A 453 4.98 -9.52 30.69
N SER A 454 4.27 -10.17 29.78
CA SER A 454 3.71 -11.50 30.02
C SER A 454 4.81 -12.56 30.19
N PRO A 455 4.82 -13.34 31.29
CA PRO A 455 5.78 -14.43 31.48
C PRO A 455 5.54 -15.62 30.53
N HIS A 456 4.45 -15.60 29.76
CA HIS A 456 4.05 -16.67 28.85
C HIS A 456 5.15 -17.07 27.87
N ARG A 457 5.85 -16.08 27.30
CA ARG A 457 6.87 -16.34 26.27
C ARG A 457 7.99 -17.26 26.77
N GLU A 458 8.34 -17.20 28.06
CA GLU A 458 9.37 -18.06 28.65
C GLU A 458 8.90 -19.49 28.92
N GLN A 459 7.60 -19.70 29.10
CA GLN A 459 6.99 -21.00 29.39
C GLN A 459 5.68 -21.17 28.58
N PRO A 460 5.76 -21.20 27.24
CA PRO A 460 4.59 -21.16 26.37
C PRO A 460 3.66 -22.38 26.52
N GLU A 461 4.17 -23.49 27.07
CA GLU A 461 3.40 -24.69 27.40
C GLU A 461 2.66 -24.60 28.75
N SER A 462 2.94 -23.61 29.58
CA SER A 462 2.43 -23.51 30.95
C SER A 462 1.12 -22.73 31.02
N ARG A 463 0.01 -23.47 31.10
CA ARG A 463 -1.33 -22.90 31.30
C ARG A 463 -1.47 -22.11 32.60
N ASP A 464 -0.66 -22.41 33.61
CA ASP A 464 -0.70 -21.65 34.86
C ASP A 464 -0.02 -20.29 34.72
N VAL A 465 0.99 -20.17 33.84
CA VAL A 465 1.62 -18.89 33.48
C VAL A 465 0.67 -18.04 32.62
N GLU A 466 -0.08 -18.65 31.70
CA GLU A 466 -1.12 -17.95 30.92
C GLU A 466 -2.17 -17.26 31.81
N LYS A 467 -2.61 -17.92 32.89
CA LYS A 467 -3.58 -17.37 33.84
C LYS A 467 -3.10 -16.10 34.56
N LEU A 468 -1.80 -15.82 34.56
CA LEU A 468 -1.24 -14.59 35.14
C LEU A 468 -1.46 -13.37 34.24
N PHE A 469 -1.71 -13.59 32.95
CA PHE A 469 -1.74 -12.51 31.95
C PHE A 469 -2.78 -11.41 32.25
N PRO A 470 -4.02 -11.70 32.69
CA PRO A 470 -4.95 -10.65 33.12
C PRO A 470 -4.41 -9.75 34.23
N GLY A 471 -3.58 -10.29 35.15
CA GLY A 471 -2.92 -9.51 36.19
C GLY A 471 -1.85 -8.58 35.62
N VAL A 472 -1.06 -9.04 34.65
CA VAL A 472 -0.07 -8.23 33.93
C VAL A 472 -0.75 -7.08 33.16
N VAL A 473 -1.89 -7.36 32.53
CA VAL A 473 -2.71 -6.35 31.83
C VAL A 473 -3.23 -5.29 32.80
N ARG A 474 -3.76 -5.67 33.97
CA ARG A 474 -4.13 -4.71 35.02
C ARG A 474 -2.94 -3.85 35.44
N GLY A 475 -1.77 -4.45 35.65
CA GLY A 475 -0.55 -3.70 35.98
C GLY A 475 -0.15 -2.68 34.91
N ALA A 476 -0.29 -3.02 33.63
CA ALA A 476 -0.01 -2.11 32.53
C ALA A 476 -1.01 -0.95 32.42
N LEU A 477 -2.30 -1.23 32.55
CA LEU A 477 -3.32 -0.19 32.61
C LEU A 477 -3.17 0.67 33.88
N GLY A 478 -2.71 0.11 34.99
CA GLY A 478 -2.33 0.85 36.19
C GLY A 478 -1.17 1.81 35.93
N ARG A 479 -0.14 1.38 35.20
CA ARG A 479 0.96 2.27 34.79
C ARG A 479 0.48 3.38 33.85
N TRP A 480 -0.44 3.10 32.94
CA TRP A 480 -1.08 4.15 32.15
C TRP A 480 -1.87 5.12 33.03
N LEU A 481 -2.73 4.62 33.93
CA LEU A 481 -3.49 5.45 34.88
C LEU A 481 -2.57 6.33 35.74
N HIS A 482 -1.41 5.82 36.14
CA HIS A 482 -0.38 6.61 36.82
C HIS A 482 0.06 7.82 35.99
N THR A 483 0.32 7.64 34.69
CA THR A 483 0.67 8.77 33.81
C THR A 483 -0.51 9.73 33.60
N GLN A 484 -1.74 9.28 33.85
CA GLN A 484 -2.94 10.15 33.85
C GLN A 484 -3.20 10.85 35.21
N GLY A 485 -2.31 10.67 36.19
CA GLY A 485 -2.40 11.30 37.52
C GLY A 485 -3.05 10.46 38.62
N ALA A 486 -3.39 9.20 38.36
CA ALA A 486 -3.92 8.31 39.39
C ALA A 486 -2.82 7.87 40.39
N ALA A 487 -3.21 7.70 41.65
CA ALA A 487 -2.33 7.28 42.74
C ALA A 487 -2.06 5.76 42.71
N ILE A 488 -1.34 5.29 41.69
CA ILE A 488 -0.92 3.89 41.55
C ILE A 488 0.47 3.71 42.16
N GLN A 489 0.61 2.76 43.07
CA GLN A 489 1.89 2.46 43.73
C GLN A 489 2.84 1.70 42.79
N ASN A 490 4.14 1.96 42.92
CA ASN A 490 5.22 1.20 42.24
C ASN A 490 5.14 1.15 40.70
N ALA A 491 4.69 2.24 40.06
CA ALA A 491 4.73 2.34 38.60
C ALA A 491 6.19 2.33 38.11
N ASP A 492 6.54 1.34 37.26
CA ASP A 492 7.91 1.07 36.84
C ASP A 492 8.06 0.84 35.33
N GLY A 493 9.29 0.59 34.88
CA GLY A 493 9.65 0.48 33.46
C GLY A 493 9.89 1.84 32.80
N PHE A 494 10.18 1.81 31.49
CA PHE A 494 10.64 3.02 30.80
C PHE A 494 9.48 3.91 30.29
N LEU A 495 8.32 3.35 29.93
CA LEU A 495 7.20 4.13 29.39
C LEU A 495 6.68 5.16 30.40
N VAL A 496 6.59 4.81 31.68
CA VAL A 496 6.17 5.75 32.73
C VAL A 496 7.15 6.90 32.93
N LYS A 497 8.39 6.78 32.44
CA LYS A 497 9.41 7.83 32.51
C LYS A 497 9.37 8.78 31.31
N VAL A 498 8.58 8.49 30.27
CA VAL A 498 8.43 9.35 29.09
C VAL A 498 7.47 10.50 29.42
N PRO A 499 7.94 11.76 29.52
CA PRO A 499 7.10 12.88 29.99
C PRO A 499 5.86 13.12 29.12
N GLU A 500 5.97 12.93 27.81
CA GLU A 500 4.91 13.16 26.86
C GLU A 500 3.70 12.21 27.07
N LEU A 501 3.90 11.04 27.69
CA LEU A 501 2.82 10.10 28.02
C LEU A 501 2.03 10.50 29.28
N HIS A 502 2.45 11.55 29.99
CA HIS A 502 1.72 12.14 31.12
C HIS A 502 0.70 13.21 30.68
N ALA A 503 0.65 13.52 29.38
CA ALA A 503 -0.34 14.44 28.84
C ALA A 503 -1.72 13.76 28.82
N ARG A 504 -2.61 14.20 29.72
CA ARG A 504 -4.01 13.74 29.79
C ARG A 504 -4.84 14.33 28.65
N ARG A 505 -5.31 13.50 27.72
CA ARG A 505 -6.00 13.93 26.48
C ARG A 505 -7.18 13.00 26.13
N ALA A 506 -8.28 13.58 25.67
CA ALA A 506 -9.45 12.87 25.12
C ALA A 506 -10.05 11.75 26.00
N ILE A 507 -9.90 11.83 27.33
CA ILE A 507 -10.55 10.93 28.29
C ILE A 507 -11.11 11.70 29.48
N ASP A 508 -12.39 11.48 29.77
CA ASP A 508 -13.09 12.13 30.88
C ASP A 508 -12.85 11.40 32.22
N ASP A 509 -13.24 12.05 33.32
CA ASP A 509 -13.07 11.49 34.66
C ASP A 509 -13.91 10.23 34.89
N ALA A 510 -15.05 10.07 34.21
CA ALA A 510 -15.92 8.91 34.39
C ALA A 510 -15.29 7.65 33.79
N GLU A 511 -14.76 7.76 32.56
CA GLU A 511 -14.02 6.67 31.91
C GLU A 511 -12.76 6.33 32.72
N LEU A 512 -11.99 7.32 33.17
CA LEU A 512 -10.81 7.09 34.03
C LEU A 512 -11.15 6.37 35.34
N ASN A 513 -12.21 6.79 36.02
CA ASN A 513 -12.63 6.16 37.27
C ASN A 513 -13.11 4.72 37.04
N ALA A 514 -13.78 4.44 35.92
CA ALA A 514 -14.16 3.08 35.55
C ALA A 514 -12.94 2.18 35.32
N TYR A 515 -11.94 2.66 34.55
CA TYR A 515 -10.67 1.95 34.40
C TYR A 515 -9.97 1.74 35.74
N HIS A 516 -9.92 2.77 36.58
CA HIS A 516 -9.31 2.67 37.91
C HIS A 516 -9.97 1.57 38.73
N ALA A 517 -11.30 1.58 38.86
CA ALA A 517 -12.05 0.57 39.62
C ALA A 517 -11.79 -0.86 39.12
N LEU A 518 -11.82 -1.07 37.80
CA LEU A 518 -11.56 -2.36 37.15
C LEU A 518 -10.12 -2.85 37.36
N VAL A 519 -9.15 -1.93 37.24
CA VAL A 519 -7.71 -2.22 37.37
C VAL A 519 -7.34 -2.51 38.82
N THR A 520 -7.90 -1.78 39.79
CA THR A 520 -7.65 -2.01 41.22
C THR A 520 -8.46 -3.16 41.81
N GLY A 521 -9.34 -3.78 41.02
CA GLY A 521 -10.15 -4.93 41.45
C GLY A 521 -11.25 -4.57 42.44
N ASP A 522 -11.89 -3.40 42.27
CA ASP A 522 -13.08 -3.03 43.04
C ASP A 522 -14.19 -4.07 42.81
N PRO A 523 -14.71 -4.76 43.85
CA PRO A 523 -15.77 -5.74 43.71
C PRO A 523 -17.08 -5.21 43.11
N GLN A 524 -17.29 -3.89 43.12
CA GLN A 524 -18.46 -3.23 42.54
C GLN A 524 -18.25 -2.75 41.10
N ALA A 525 -17.02 -2.89 40.56
CA ALA A 525 -16.74 -2.48 39.19
C ALA A 525 -17.49 -3.36 38.18
N ALA A 526 -18.26 -2.73 37.31
CA ALA A 526 -18.90 -3.39 36.18
C ALA A 526 -18.00 -3.31 34.94
N PRO A 527 -17.95 -4.36 34.08
CA PRO A 527 -17.27 -4.27 32.79
C PRO A 527 -17.84 -3.11 31.96
N MET A 528 -16.95 -2.39 31.27
CA MET A 528 -17.34 -1.32 30.36
C MET A 528 -17.92 -1.89 29.06
N SER A 529 -18.76 -1.10 28.41
CA SER A 529 -19.28 -1.36 27.08
C SER A 529 -18.65 -0.39 26.09
N GLY A 530 -18.35 -0.86 24.88
CA GLY A 530 -18.04 -0.02 23.73
C GLY A 530 -16.72 -0.33 23.02
N PRO A 531 -16.40 0.47 21.99
CA PRO A 531 -15.44 0.11 20.95
C PRO A 531 -13.98 0.12 21.43
N ALA A 532 -13.69 0.62 22.65
CA ALA A 532 -12.34 0.63 23.20
C ALA A 532 -11.79 -0.79 23.45
N ALA A 533 -12.64 -1.83 23.49
CA ALA A 533 -12.21 -3.23 23.50
C ALA A 533 -11.32 -3.58 22.28
N LEU A 534 -11.55 -2.93 21.13
CA LEU A 534 -10.83 -3.18 19.87
C LEU A 534 -9.33 -2.86 19.96
N LEU A 535 -8.90 -2.01 20.91
CA LEU A 535 -7.47 -1.73 21.16
C LEU A 535 -6.68 -3.00 21.48
N GLY A 536 -7.35 -4.01 22.04
CA GLY A 536 -6.70 -5.27 22.41
C GLY A 536 -6.31 -6.15 21.23
N ALA A 537 -6.87 -5.90 20.04
CA ALA A 537 -6.63 -6.73 18.87
C ALA A 537 -5.16 -6.72 18.43
N LEU A 538 -4.55 -5.53 18.31
CA LEU A 538 -3.16 -5.37 17.85
C LEU A 538 -2.16 -6.03 18.82
N PRO A 539 -2.13 -5.74 20.13
CA PRO A 539 -1.20 -6.39 21.05
C PRO A 539 -1.37 -7.91 21.09
N ALA A 540 -2.60 -8.41 21.02
CA ALA A 540 -2.87 -9.84 21.15
C ALA A 540 -2.18 -10.68 20.06
N VAL A 541 -2.15 -10.21 18.81
CA VAL A 541 -1.54 -10.97 17.69
C VAL A 541 -0.04 -11.19 17.88
N LEU A 542 0.65 -10.30 18.60
CA LEU A 542 2.11 -10.36 18.81
C LEU A 542 2.53 -11.58 19.62
N THR A 543 1.64 -12.11 20.46
CA THR A 543 1.91 -13.34 21.23
C THR A 543 2.15 -14.55 20.33
N ALA A 544 1.57 -14.56 19.12
CA ALA A 544 1.71 -15.61 18.12
C ALA A 544 2.77 -15.30 17.05
N ALA A 545 3.58 -14.24 17.23
CA ALA A 545 4.52 -13.78 16.21
C ALA A 545 5.68 -14.76 15.97
N GLY A 546 6.13 -15.47 17.01
CA GLY A 546 7.21 -16.46 16.95
C GLY A 546 6.71 -17.91 16.90
N PRO A 547 7.47 -18.83 16.28
CA PRO A 547 7.18 -20.26 16.34
C PRO A 547 7.12 -20.77 17.79
N GLY A 548 6.00 -21.39 18.16
CA GLY A 548 5.82 -21.97 19.50
C GLY A 548 5.64 -20.97 20.63
N THR A 549 5.39 -19.68 20.35
CA THR A 549 5.22 -18.65 21.39
C THR A 549 3.76 -18.35 21.73
N GLY A 550 2.82 -18.84 20.92
CA GLY A 550 1.38 -18.57 21.08
C GLY A 550 0.79 -19.17 22.35
N PHE A 551 -0.32 -18.60 22.79
CA PHE A 551 -1.12 -19.16 23.88
C PHE A 551 -1.83 -20.44 23.44
N SER A 552 -2.08 -21.33 24.39
CA SER A 552 -2.76 -22.61 24.22
C SER A 552 -4.18 -22.45 23.67
N GLY A 553 -4.89 -21.39 24.05
CA GLY A 553 -6.20 -21.02 23.53
C GLY A 553 -6.17 -20.11 22.29
N GLY A 554 -5.00 -19.92 21.67
CA GLY A 554 -4.81 -19.07 20.50
C GLY A 554 -5.04 -17.57 20.77
N ILE A 555 -5.07 -16.78 19.69
CA ILE A 555 -5.24 -15.32 19.76
C ILE A 555 -6.56 -14.94 20.45
N GLY A 556 -7.64 -15.71 20.24
CA GLY A 556 -8.93 -15.44 20.90
C GLY A 556 -8.87 -15.51 22.43
N GLN A 557 -8.06 -16.41 23.01
CA GLN A 557 -7.83 -16.42 24.45
C GLN A 557 -7.08 -15.17 24.91
N VAL A 558 -6.05 -14.76 24.17
CA VAL A 558 -5.26 -13.57 24.49
C VAL A 558 -6.11 -12.31 24.46
N VAL A 559 -7.01 -12.17 23.47
CA VAL A 559 -7.94 -11.04 23.41
C VAL A 559 -8.91 -11.06 24.60
N ARG A 560 -9.44 -12.22 24.99
CA ARG A 560 -10.28 -12.34 26.20
C ARG A 560 -9.53 -11.95 27.46
N ASP A 561 -8.29 -12.38 27.61
CA ASP A 561 -7.47 -12.09 28.79
C ASP A 561 -6.91 -10.67 28.82
N LEU A 562 -6.96 -9.95 27.68
CA LEU A 562 -6.50 -8.57 27.55
C LEU A 562 -7.66 -7.56 27.54
N ALA A 563 -8.57 -7.65 26.57
CA ALA A 563 -9.72 -6.76 26.47
C ALA A 563 -10.79 -7.08 27.56
N GLY A 564 -10.97 -8.35 27.91
CA GLY A 564 -11.94 -8.78 28.93
C GLY A 564 -11.57 -8.40 30.36
N VAL A 565 -10.37 -7.87 30.62
CA VAL A 565 -10.03 -7.22 31.90
C VAL A 565 -10.89 -5.98 32.15
N THR A 566 -11.36 -5.34 31.08
CA THR A 566 -12.05 -4.05 31.16
C THR A 566 -13.41 -4.02 30.49
N HIS A 567 -13.64 -4.84 29.46
CA HIS A 567 -14.85 -4.78 28.63
C HIS A 567 -15.70 -6.05 28.72
N GLN A 568 -16.98 -5.90 28.40
CA GLN A 568 -17.96 -6.99 28.34
C GLN A 568 -17.71 -7.98 27.17
N PRO A 569 -18.24 -9.21 27.23
CA PRO A 569 -17.95 -10.26 26.24
C PRO A 569 -18.27 -9.92 24.78
N ASP A 570 -19.36 -9.21 24.50
CA ASP A 570 -19.77 -8.91 23.11
C ASP A 570 -18.75 -8.02 22.39
N ASP A 571 -18.19 -7.03 23.10
CA ASP A 571 -17.15 -6.15 22.56
C ASP A 571 -15.82 -6.89 22.39
N VAL A 572 -15.54 -7.85 23.29
CA VAL A 572 -14.37 -8.74 23.22
C VAL A 572 -14.47 -9.70 22.02
N ALA A 573 -15.67 -10.13 21.64
CA ALA A 573 -15.87 -10.95 20.44
C ALA A 573 -15.52 -10.18 19.16
N ALA A 574 -15.96 -8.93 19.04
CA ALA A 574 -15.58 -8.06 17.92
C ALA A 574 -14.06 -7.78 17.89
N ALA A 575 -13.44 -7.56 19.05
CA ALA A 575 -11.98 -7.41 19.16
C ALA A 575 -11.24 -8.70 18.76
N THR A 576 -11.81 -9.87 19.06
CA THR A 576 -11.25 -11.17 18.67
C THR A 576 -11.26 -11.33 17.16
N TYR A 577 -12.39 -11.01 16.51
CA TYR A 577 -12.49 -11.01 15.06
C TYR A 577 -11.47 -10.07 14.41
N LEU A 578 -11.36 -8.82 14.90
CA LEU A 578 -10.37 -7.87 14.41
C LEU A 578 -8.94 -8.38 14.59
N ALA A 579 -8.64 -9.08 15.68
CA ALA A 579 -7.32 -9.67 15.90
C ALA A 579 -6.99 -10.74 14.85
N TRP A 580 -7.95 -11.57 14.41
CA TRP A 580 -7.74 -12.51 13.31
C TRP A 580 -7.54 -11.82 11.96
N VAL A 581 -8.24 -10.70 11.71
CA VAL A 581 -7.97 -9.87 10.53
C VAL A 581 -6.52 -9.35 10.56
N PHE A 582 -6.05 -8.85 11.72
CA PHE A 582 -4.66 -8.42 11.87
C PHE A 582 -3.66 -9.57 11.77
N GLU A 583 -3.97 -10.76 12.27
CA GLU A 583 -3.12 -11.95 12.13
C GLU A 583 -2.78 -12.22 10.66
N LYS A 584 -3.78 -12.13 9.77
CA LYS A 584 -3.56 -12.26 8.32
C LYS A 584 -2.90 -11.01 7.72
N ALA A 585 -3.37 -9.82 8.10
CA ALA A 585 -2.89 -8.56 7.53
C ALA A 585 -1.40 -8.30 7.79
N LEU A 586 -0.89 -8.74 8.94
CA LEU A 586 0.50 -8.54 9.35
C LEU A 586 1.48 -9.52 8.72
N THR A 587 1.07 -10.35 7.76
CA THR A 587 1.89 -11.37 7.08
C THR A 587 3.32 -10.91 6.73
N LYS A 588 4.28 -11.82 6.82
CA LYS A 588 5.65 -11.59 6.34
C LYS A 588 5.76 -11.56 4.81
N ASP A 589 4.72 -11.98 4.11
CA ASP A 589 4.73 -12.05 2.65
C ASP A 589 4.91 -10.66 2.03
N SER A 590 5.31 -10.63 0.77
CA SER A 590 5.53 -9.38 0.04
C SER A 590 4.24 -8.56 -0.07
N PHE A 591 3.08 -9.21 -0.06
CA PHE A 591 1.76 -8.59 -0.16
C PHE A 591 0.86 -8.95 1.02
N SER A 592 0.09 -7.97 1.50
CA SER A 592 -1.02 -8.17 2.42
C SER A 592 -2.32 -7.87 1.68
N TYR A 593 -3.22 -8.86 1.63
CA TYR A 593 -4.48 -8.74 0.91
C TYR A 593 -5.35 -7.60 1.48
N PRO A 594 -6.21 -7.00 0.66
CA PRO A 594 -7.12 -5.93 1.09
C PRO A 594 -8.11 -6.44 2.14
N VAL A 595 -8.61 -5.52 2.98
CA VAL A 595 -9.45 -5.86 4.14
C VAL A 595 -10.68 -6.65 3.74
N TRP A 596 -11.27 -6.38 2.58
CA TRP A 596 -12.47 -7.06 2.13
C TRP A 596 -12.26 -8.56 1.85
N ASN A 597 -11.04 -8.93 1.49
CA ASN A 597 -10.67 -10.31 1.24
C ASN A 597 -10.34 -11.01 2.56
N LEU A 598 -9.48 -10.37 3.37
CA LEU A 598 -9.12 -10.86 4.70
C LEU A 598 -10.33 -11.06 5.60
N SER A 599 -11.27 -10.12 5.59
CA SER A 599 -12.47 -10.15 6.44
C SER A 599 -13.34 -11.36 6.15
N ARG A 600 -13.44 -11.76 4.87
CA ARG A 600 -14.21 -12.92 4.41
C ARG A 600 -13.48 -14.22 4.70
N GLU A 601 -12.19 -14.28 4.40
CA GLU A 601 -11.35 -15.44 4.73
C GLU A 601 -11.42 -15.79 6.22
N VAL A 602 -11.35 -14.78 7.11
CA VAL A 602 -11.50 -15.00 8.56
C VAL A 602 -12.88 -15.55 8.92
N LEU A 603 -13.95 -15.07 8.28
CA LEU A 603 -15.32 -15.55 8.52
C LEU A 603 -15.57 -16.95 7.96
N ASP A 604 -14.86 -17.35 6.92
CA ASP A 604 -14.94 -18.71 6.36
C ASP A 604 -14.23 -19.73 7.26
N GLU A 605 -13.19 -19.31 7.98
CA GLU A 605 -12.45 -20.13 8.95
C GLU A 605 -13.15 -20.28 10.30
N HIS A 606 -14.07 -19.37 10.64
CA HIS A 606 -14.74 -19.32 11.95
C HIS A 606 -16.26 -19.34 11.80
N ASP A 607 -16.85 -20.53 11.99
CA ASP A 607 -18.30 -20.72 12.00
C ASP A 607 -18.88 -20.68 13.43
N GLY A 608 -20.16 -20.37 13.57
CA GLY A 608 -20.87 -20.34 14.85
C GLY A 608 -21.88 -19.19 14.96
N PRO A 609 -22.99 -19.38 15.70
CA PRO A 609 -24.03 -18.38 15.86
C PRO A 609 -23.54 -17.11 16.58
N GLU A 610 -22.51 -17.21 17.42
CA GLU A 610 -21.88 -16.07 18.10
C GLU A 610 -21.25 -15.05 17.14
N TRP A 611 -20.93 -15.46 15.91
CA TRP A 611 -20.36 -14.59 14.88
C TRP A 611 -21.41 -13.92 13.99
N GLY A 612 -22.70 -14.21 14.19
CA GLY A 612 -23.80 -13.63 13.41
C GLY A 612 -23.74 -12.09 13.30
N PRO A 613 -23.62 -11.35 14.41
CA PRO A 613 -23.50 -9.89 14.36
C PRO A 613 -22.28 -9.38 13.58
N VAL A 614 -21.16 -10.12 13.61
CA VAL A 614 -19.96 -9.78 12.83
C VAL A 614 -20.17 -10.06 11.35
N ARG A 615 -20.85 -11.16 11.00
CA ARG A 615 -21.21 -11.47 9.60
C ARG A 615 -22.12 -10.40 9.01
N ASP A 616 -23.14 -9.96 9.76
CA ASP A 616 -24.04 -8.89 9.35
C ASP A 616 -23.27 -7.58 9.12
N LEU A 617 -22.36 -7.23 10.04
CA LEU A 617 -21.48 -6.06 9.90
C LEU A 617 -20.64 -6.13 8.61
N VAL A 618 -19.99 -7.26 8.35
CA VAL A 618 -19.13 -7.43 7.17
C VAL A 618 -19.96 -7.36 5.89
N ALA A 619 -21.15 -7.97 5.88
CA ALA A 619 -22.06 -7.88 4.73
C ALA A 619 -22.52 -6.44 4.45
N GLU A 620 -22.72 -5.62 5.49
CA GLU A 620 -23.12 -4.22 5.35
C GLU A 620 -21.97 -3.31 4.90
N ALA A 621 -20.77 -3.51 5.46
CA ALA A 621 -19.65 -2.57 5.35
C ALA A 621 -18.64 -2.89 4.23
N VAL A 622 -18.56 -4.15 3.80
CA VAL A 622 -17.48 -4.64 2.92
C VAL A 622 -18.01 -4.99 1.53
N PRO A 623 -17.56 -4.32 0.45
CA PRO A 623 -18.02 -4.61 -0.91
C PRO A 623 -17.58 -6.00 -1.39
N PHE A 624 -18.32 -6.60 -2.31
CA PHE A 624 -17.94 -7.85 -2.97
C PHE A 624 -17.39 -7.57 -4.38
N PHE A 625 -16.07 -7.73 -4.55
CA PHE A 625 -15.41 -7.55 -5.85
C PHE A 625 -15.26 -8.87 -6.65
N GLY A 626 -16.00 -9.92 -6.28
CA GLY A 626 -16.02 -11.20 -6.97
C GLY A 626 -17.05 -11.27 -8.10
N GLU A 627 -18.00 -10.34 -8.13
CA GLU A 627 -19.05 -10.23 -9.14
C GLU A 627 -18.71 -9.19 -10.22
N HIS A 628 -19.36 -9.33 -11.38
CA HIS A 628 -19.32 -8.31 -12.42
C HIS A 628 -20.27 -7.16 -12.09
N GLY A 629 -20.03 -6.01 -12.70
CA GLY A 629 -20.82 -4.79 -12.47
C GLY A 629 -20.14 -3.85 -11.47
N LEU A 630 -20.74 -2.67 -11.33
CA LEU A 630 -20.17 -1.59 -10.52
C LEU A 630 -20.27 -1.92 -9.02
N PRO A 631 -19.15 -1.98 -8.28
CA PRO A 631 -19.19 -2.29 -6.86
C PRO A 631 -19.73 -1.08 -6.05
N ASP A 632 -20.63 -1.33 -5.10
CA ASP A 632 -21.11 -0.31 -4.15
C ASP A 632 -20.06 -0.08 -3.05
N LEU A 633 -19.31 1.02 -3.17
CA LEU A 633 -18.37 1.45 -2.14
C LEU A 633 -19.10 2.24 -1.04
N ARG A 634 -19.30 1.61 0.11
CA ARG A 634 -20.09 2.14 1.21
C ARG A 634 -19.48 3.42 1.79
N MET A 635 -20.34 4.39 2.14
CA MET A 635 -19.93 5.58 2.89
C MET A 635 -19.92 5.28 4.39
N PRO A 636 -18.85 5.60 5.14
CA PRO A 636 -18.79 5.34 6.58
C PRO A 636 -19.98 5.88 7.38
N GLU A 637 -20.45 7.10 7.08
CA GLU A 637 -21.60 7.69 7.78
C GLU A 637 -22.87 6.81 7.77
N LEU A 638 -23.03 5.98 6.74
CA LEU A 638 -24.21 5.13 6.57
C LEU A 638 -24.13 3.79 7.31
N ILE A 639 -23.01 3.48 7.97
CA ILE A 639 -22.79 2.19 8.64
C ILE A 639 -23.07 2.32 10.13
N GLY A 640 -24.16 1.69 10.59
CA GLY A 640 -24.58 1.70 11.99
C GLY A 640 -24.63 3.09 12.66
N ASP A 641 -24.53 3.13 13.98
CA ASP A 641 -24.71 4.33 14.80
C ASP A 641 -23.46 5.22 14.99
N GLY A 642 -22.29 4.76 14.56
CA GLY A 642 -20.99 5.41 14.73
C GLY A 642 -20.42 5.36 16.14
N HIS A 643 -21.06 4.65 17.08
CA HIS A 643 -20.68 4.64 18.50
C HIS A 643 -20.43 3.24 19.04
N SER A 644 -21.25 2.27 18.64
CA SER A 644 -21.12 0.87 19.04
C SER A 644 -19.87 0.20 18.45
N THR A 645 -19.39 -0.86 19.09
CA THR A 645 -18.18 -1.59 18.68
C THR A 645 -18.23 -2.08 17.25
N LEU A 646 -19.35 -2.71 16.85
CA LEU A 646 -19.51 -3.18 15.48
C LEU A 646 -19.61 -2.01 14.51
N SER A 647 -20.37 -0.95 14.80
CA SER A 647 -20.46 0.20 13.89
C SER A 647 -19.11 0.87 13.65
N VAL A 648 -18.29 1.09 14.68
CA VAL A 648 -16.94 1.66 14.52
C VAL A 648 -16.05 0.77 13.66
N LEU A 649 -16.11 -0.55 13.86
CA LEU A 649 -15.35 -1.50 13.04
C LEU A 649 -15.84 -1.49 11.58
N GLY A 650 -17.14 -1.49 11.33
CA GLY A 650 -17.71 -1.43 9.97
C GLY A 650 -17.38 -0.12 9.26
N ARG A 651 -17.44 1.02 9.95
CA ARG A 651 -17.03 2.32 9.41
C ARG A 651 -15.57 2.32 8.97
N SER A 652 -14.70 1.66 9.73
CA SER A 652 -13.28 1.50 9.37
C SER A 652 -13.13 0.67 8.09
N PHE A 653 -13.87 -0.43 7.97
CA PHE A 653 -13.85 -1.27 6.76
C PHE A 653 -14.41 -0.55 5.53
N ALA A 654 -15.49 0.21 5.68
CA ALA A 654 -16.10 1.01 4.60
C ALA A 654 -15.22 2.20 4.18
N ALA A 655 -14.47 2.79 5.11
CA ALA A 655 -13.50 3.83 4.79
C ALA A 655 -12.33 3.30 3.96
N LEU A 656 -11.89 2.07 4.27
CA LEU A 656 -10.72 1.43 3.66
C LEU A 656 -11.02 0.76 2.31
N SER A 657 -12.16 0.08 2.18
CA SER A 657 -12.47 -0.76 1.02
C SER A 657 -12.55 0.07 -0.27
N GLY A 658 -11.69 -0.23 -1.24
CA GLY A 658 -11.56 0.55 -2.49
C GLY A 658 -10.54 1.68 -2.43
N PHE A 659 -9.97 1.94 -1.26
CA PHE A 659 -9.04 3.03 -0.97
C PHE A 659 -7.72 2.55 -0.33
N GLU A 660 -7.44 1.24 -0.36
CA GLU A 660 -6.26 0.61 0.26
C GLU A 660 -4.93 1.11 -0.30
N ASN A 661 -4.94 1.63 -1.53
CA ASN A 661 -3.78 2.22 -2.19
C ASN A 661 -3.72 3.76 -2.07
N TYR A 662 -4.67 4.36 -1.34
CA TYR A 662 -4.76 5.80 -1.11
C TYR A 662 -4.88 6.10 0.39
N PRO A 663 -3.82 5.88 1.20
CA PRO A 663 -3.89 5.96 2.65
C PRO A 663 -4.43 7.30 3.18
N GLU A 664 -4.05 8.42 2.56
CA GLU A 664 -4.57 9.75 2.89
C GLU A 664 -6.09 9.81 2.71
N GLN A 665 -6.60 9.40 1.55
CA GLN A 665 -8.04 9.42 1.25
C GLN A 665 -8.82 8.47 2.17
N ALA A 666 -8.31 7.26 2.41
CA ALA A 666 -8.93 6.30 3.31
C ALA A 666 -9.00 6.83 4.76
N MET A 667 -7.93 7.44 5.26
CA MET A 667 -7.92 8.06 6.59
C MET A 667 -8.87 9.27 6.68
N LEU A 668 -8.93 10.13 5.66
CA LEU A 668 -9.89 11.24 5.62
C LEU A 668 -11.34 10.74 5.59
N ARG A 669 -11.64 9.67 4.83
CA ARG A 669 -12.95 9.01 4.85
C ARG A 669 -13.29 8.47 6.24
N ALA A 670 -12.31 7.91 6.94
CA ALA A 670 -12.49 7.33 8.27
C ALA A 670 -12.75 8.35 9.38
N VAL A 671 -12.39 9.63 9.20
CA VAL A 671 -12.60 10.66 10.24
C VAL A 671 -13.74 11.62 9.91
N ASN A 672 -14.13 11.75 8.64
CA ASN A 672 -15.21 12.64 8.20
C ASN A 672 -16.58 11.96 8.26
N HIS A 673 -16.95 11.51 9.47
CA HIS A 673 -18.25 10.95 9.78
C HIS A 673 -18.63 11.34 11.23
N SER A 674 -19.87 11.12 11.63
CA SER A 674 -20.36 11.37 12.98
C SER A 674 -19.93 10.29 13.99
N GLY A 675 -19.90 10.58 15.29
CA GLY A 675 -19.58 9.57 16.31
C GLY A 675 -18.07 9.36 16.50
N ARG A 676 -17.60 8.13 16.71
CA ARG A 676 -16.24 7.81 17.20
C ARG A 676 -15.15 7.90 16.12
N SER A 677 -15.08 9.02 15.41
CA SER A 677 -14.20 9.28 14.27
C SER A 677 -12.72 9.10 14.57
N ALA A 678 -12.26 9.42 15.80
CA ALA A 678 -10.85 9.17 16.15
C ALA A 678 -10.52 7.68 16.21
N LEU A 679 -11.44 6.85 16.72
CA LEU A 679 -11.20 5.41 16.81
C LEU A 679 -11.39 4.73 15.44
N THR A 680 -12.37 5.16 14.64
CA THR A 680 -12.48 4.71 13.24
C THR A 680 -11.19 5.02 12.48
N GLY A 681 -10.71 6.27 12.57
CA GLY A 681 -9.45 6.71 11.99
C GLY A 681 -8.27 5.85 12.45
N ALA A 682 -8.16 5.59 13.75
CA ALA A 682 -7.11 4.75 14.32
C ALA A 682 -7.14 3.30 13.77
N LEU A 683 -8.31 2.67 13.69
CA LEU A 683 -8.42 1.31 13.14
C LEU A 683 -8.13 1.27 11.63
N THR A 684 -8.64 2.25 10.87
CA THR A 684 -8.35 2.36 9.44
C THR A 684 -6.86 2.57 9.20
N GLY A 685 -6.25 3.45 9.99
CA GLY A 685 -4.82 3.72 9.95
C GLY A 685 -3.97 2.51 10.31
N ALA A 686 -4.39 1.73 11.31
CA ALA A 686 -3.72 0.48 11.68
C ALA A 686 -3.75 -0.55 10.54
N LEU A 687 -4.89 -0.73 9.86
CA LEU A 687 -5.02 -1.66 8.74
C LEU A 687 -4.23 -1.19 7.51
N LEU A 688 -4.23 0.11 7.21
CA LEU A 688 -3.37 0.69 6.18
C LEU A 688 -1.90 0.47 6.51
N GLY A 689 -1.49 0.79 7.73
CA GLY A 689 -0.13 0.59 8.22
C GLY A 689 0.32 -0.87 8.19
N ALA A 690 -0.57 -1.80 8.55
CA ALA A 690 -0.35 -3.25 8.41
C ALA A 690 -0.13 -3.67 6.97
N ARG A 691 -0.58 -2.89 5.99
CA ARG A 691 -0.41 -3.19 4.57
C ARG A 691 0.83 -2.54 3.97
N VAL A 692 0.99 -1.23 4.17
CA VAL A 692 1.98 -0.42 3.44
C VAL A 692 3.22 -0.05 4.27
N GLY A 693 3.23 -0.40 5.56
CA GLY A 693 4.28 0.01 6.50
C GLY A 693 4.33 1.53 6.70
N VAL A 694 5.27 2.00 7.53
CA VAL A 694 5.47 3.45 7.72
C VAL A 694 5.79 4.19 6.41
N PRO A 695 6.61 3.66 5.48
CA PRO A 695 6.95 4.38 4.24
C PRO A 695 5.76 4.65 3.32
N GLY A 696 4.70 3.84 3.40
CA GLY A 696 3.50 4.03 2.61
C GLY A 696 2.43 4.93 3.25
N LEU A 697 2.59 5.30 4.53
CA LEU A 697 1.67 6.25 5.18
C LEU A 697 1.92 7.70 4.71
N PRO A 698 0.96 8.62 4.86
CA PRO A 698 1.11 10.02 4.44
C PRO A 698 2.29 10.69 5.15
N ARG A 699 3.41 10.86 4.44
CA ARG A 699 4.69 11.31 5.01
C ARG A 699 4.55 12.62 5.78
N LYS A 700 3.84 13.61 5.22
CA LYS A 700 3.59 14.90 5.86
C LYS A 700 2.97 14.75 7.26
N TRP A 701 2.10 13.77 7.45
CA TRP A 701 1.42 13.54 8.72
C TRP A 701 2.30 12.73 9.68
N VAL A 702 3.00 11.71 9.19
CA VAL A 702 3.94 10.93 10.01
C VAL A 702 5.04 11.82 10.58
N GLU A 703 5.55 12.77 9.81
CA GLU A 703 6.59 13.71 10.27
C GLU A 703 6.10 14.68 11.36
N GLN A 704 4.80 14.97 11.42
CA GLN A 704 4.17 15.79 12.46
C GLN A 704 3.66 14.97 13.66
N LEU A 705 3.57 13.64 13.52
CA LEU A 705 3.04 12.77 14.54
C LEU A 705 3.97 12.72 15.77
N GLU A 706 3.42 13.12 16.90
CA GLU A 706 4.06 13.04 18.20
C GLU A 706 4.46 11.59 18.53
N LEU A 707 5.68 11.41 19.05
CA LEU A 707 6.18 10.12 19.54
C LEU A 707 6.19 8.97 18.51
N HIS A 708 6.11 9.23 17.20
CA HIS A 708 6.07 8.14 16.20
C HIS A 708 7.29 7.19 16.29
N HIS A 709 8.47 7.70 16.62
CA HIS A 709 9.66 6.85 16.85
C HIS A 709 9.58 6.02 18.14
N LEU A 710 8.91 6.51 19.20
CA LEU A 710 8.67 5.72 20.42
C LEU A 710 7.69 4.59 20.12
N ILE A 711 6.65 4.90 19.35
CA ILE A 711 5.64 3.94 18.91
C ILE A 711 6.30 2.83 18.09
N GLU A 712 7.14 3.20 17.13
CA GLU A 712 7.96 2.25 16.36
C GLU A 712 8.88 1.40 17.24
N GLN A 713 9.52 2.02 18.24
CA GLN A 713 10.39 1.33 19.18
C GLN A 713 9.63 0.29 20.00
N VAL A 714 8.46 0.63 20.57
CA VAL A 714 7.64 -0.30 21.36
C VAL A 714 7.15 -1.46 20.50
N ALA A 715 6.68 -1.20 19.28
CA ALA A 715 6.25 -2.25 18.35
C ALA A 715 7.41 -3.18 17.94
N THR A 716 8.60 -2.61 17.71
CA THR A 716 9.82 -3.37 17.39
C THR A 716 10.29 -4.21 18.58
N ASP A 717 10.31 -3.63 19.78
CA ASP A 717 10.65 -4.31 21.03
C ASP A 717 9.70 -5.49 21.27
N ALA A 718 8.40 -5.28 21.00
CA ALA A 718 7.40 -6.34 21.11
C ALA A 718 7.66 -7.49 20.15
N LEU A 719 7.93 -7.20 18.87
CA LEU A 719 8.34 -8.24 17.92
C LEU A 719 9.58 -8.97 18.43
N TRP A 720 10.68 -8.26 18.70
CA TRP A 720 11.93 -8.88 19.11
C TRP A 720 11.80 -9.74 20.38
N HIS A 721 10.88 -9.41 21.29
CA HIS A 721 10.59 -10.27 22.45
C HIS A 721 10.12 -11.68 22.05
N PHE A 722 9.28 -11.78 21.03
CA PHE A 722 8.72 -13.05 20.53
C PHE A 722 9.60 -13.74 19.47
N ASP A 723 10.77 -13.19 19.10
CA ASP A 723 11.72 -13.88 18.23
C ASP A 723 12.25 -15.17 18.90
N ARG A 724 12.81 -16.08 18.08
CA ARG A 724 13.59 -17.22 18.59
C ARG A 724 14.78 -16.76 19.46
N HIS A 725 15.44 -15.67 19.07
CA HIS A 725 16.51 -15.00 19.80
C HIS A 725 15.93 -13.78 20.52
N SER A 726 15.03 -14.06 21.47
CA SER A 726 14.33 -13.03 22.24
C SER A 726 15.28 -11.97 22.77
N ALA A 727 14.86 -10.70 22.68
CA ALA A 727 15.56 -9.56 23.24
C ALA A 727 15.96 -9.76 24.72
N ARG A 728 15.12 -10.47 25.48
CA ARG A 728 15.42 -10.82 26.88
C ARG A 728 16.69 -11.64 27.02
N ASN A 729 16.91 -12.62 26.16
CA ASN A 729 18.11 -13.47 26.20
C ASN A 729 19.35 -12.70 25.69
N ALA A 730 19.16 -11.83 24.70
CA ALA A 730 20.24 -11.05 24.11
C ALA A 730 20.74 -9.92 25.03
N LEU A 731 19.84 -9.25 25.76
CA LEU A 731 20.13 -8.05 26.53
C LEU A 731 20.11 -8.26 28.07
N GLY A 732 19.59 -9.40 28.55
CA GLY A 732 19.61 -9.75 29.97
C GLY A 732 18.98 -8.68 30.87
N ASP A 733 19.74 -8.23 31.87
CA ASP A 733 19.30 -7.25 32.87
C ASP A 733 18.84 -5.92 32.25
N ALA A 734 19.43 -5.50 31.14
CA ALA A 734 19.00 -4.28 30.46
C ALA A 734 17.57 -4.39 29.92
N TRP A 735 17.15 -5.59 29.45
CA TRP A 735 15.76 -5.83 29.04
C TRP A 735 14.83 -5.91 30.24
N VAL A 736 15.25 -6.56 31.32
CA VAL A 736 14.44 -6.67 32.55
C VAL A 736 14.22 -5.31 33.20
N GLN A 737 15.22 -4.42 33.17
CA GLN A 737 15.07 -3.03 33.63
C GLN A 737 14.08 -2.25 32.75
N ARG A 738 14.08 -2.50 31.43
CA ARG A 738 13.18 -1.85 30.47
C ARG A 738 11.73 -2.31 30.64
N TYR A 739 11.54 -3.61 30.78
CA TYR A 739 10.26 -4.31 30.91
C TYR A 739 10.23 -5.22 32.16
N PRO A 740 10.12 -4.65 33.37
CA PRO A 740 10.06 -5.44 34.60
C PRO A 740 8.89 -6.44 34.62
N ARG A 741 9.17 -7.67 35.09
CA ARG A 741 8.16 -8.68 35.43
C ARG A 741 7.52 -8.31 36.78
N HIS A 742 6.23 -8.57 36.93
CA HIS A 742 5.49 -8.46 38.20
C HIS A 742 4.88 -9.79 38.57
#